data_AF-V8PI99-F1
#
_entry.id   AF-V8PI99-F1
#
_cell.length_a   1.000
_cell.length_b   1.000
_cell.length_c   1.000
_cell.angle_alpha   90.00
_cell.angle_beta   90.00
_cell.angle_gamma   90.00
#
_symmetry.space_group_name_H-M   'P 1'
#
loop_
_entity.id
_entity.type
_entity.pdbx_description
1 polymer ?
#
loop_
_entity_poly.entity_id
_entity_poly.type
_entity_poly.pdbx_seq_one_letter_code
_entity_poly.pdbx_strand_id
1 'polypeptide(L)'
;MPRISWEHKDEDRDILYVGAREVIFALNSFNIVEKKEEVFWKVTEDKKTKCAEKGKSKQTECLNYVRVLQYLNDTLLYVCGTNAFQPICDHLNLATFKLMGRNEDGKGRCPFDPAQSYTSVMVDGDLYSATSYNFLGSEPIISRNSLQNPLRTEYAIPWLNEPNFIFADVIRADPESPDEDDDKVYFFFTEVSVEYEFLNKLMIPRIARVCKGDQGGHRTLQKKWTTYLKARLFCSVPEKNLFFNIVNDIFILKTSNLKEPVIYGVFTPQLNNVGLSAVCAYNISTVEDVFAKGKYMQSTTVEQSHTKWLRYNGEIPKPRPGACINKEAKAENFKSTLNLPDKTLQFVKDHPLMDDSVTPIGDRPRLIKRDVKYTQIVVDQVRALNGTLYDVMFIGTDQGALHKAISYENGMHIMEEIQLFPNFDSIQTLLLSSKKGKQYLYAGSNTGVVQSPVAFCEKYSTCVDCVLARDPYCGWNPHKSLCSDIFKESENNRDWIQNISGDASSCSDKVREHSLQHTFGHGSTAELKCSKKSNLAQVVWKFKDDVLKVESPKYRLLEKALLIFNLSEGDSGVYQCLSEEKVKNQKFSQVLAKHVLELKKIQHTTLSPKQPTPQTEGNREASKMASFPTEGLAVHIPTVVPVTTTRIETNPLVPMLMSTASSLERSKSLPEVPEKTLFLKSNDSSLLMFLFLFFFVLFLSLFVYNCYKGYLPDQCLKFRSAMLLGKKKPKADFSDCEQSVKETLVEPGSLMTQSGEHPKPAHDTGYETEADCGNGHIQHDEDHSQSYKDVKDKPFDCPFLLLFPFLSSSATASASVAFSPPGTSLSCVGSDFPSPSCPQPEVWSITDHAPVTLLPPFLSDQILHINAHSTFLLFCQAIGKTVATKVAQCESLKVLLKKIGYSDIELAQV
;
A
#
# COMPACT_ATOMS: atom_id res chain seq x y z
N MET A 1 7.01 2.24 -3.64
CA MET A 1 5.98 3.00 -4.40
C MET A 1 5.94 4.42 -3.86
N PRO A 2 5.48 5.40 -4.64
CA PRO A 2 5.24 6.78 -4.19
C PRO A 2 4.25 6.87 -3.02
N ARG A 3 4.64 6.59 -1.76
CA ARG A 3 3.88 7.10 -0.61
C ARG A 3 3.87 8.63 -0.68
N ILE A 4 2.71 9.24 -0.51
CA ILE A 4 2.62 10.64 -0.08
C ILE A 4 3.14 10.72 1.36
N SER A 5 3.83 11.82 1.69
CA SER A 5 4.26 12.13 3.05
C SER A 5 3.52 13.36 3.56
N TRP A 6 3.09 13.32 4.80
CA TRP A 6 2.54 14.45 5.55
C TRP A 6 2.74 14.19 7.03
N GLU A 7 2.52 15.24 7.82
CA GLU A 7 2.40 15.17 9.26
C GLU A 7 1.14 15.95 9.67
N HIS A 8 0.82 15.87 10.96
CA HIS A 8 0.00 16.77 11.74
C HIS A 8 -0.43 18.06 11.00
N LYS A 9 -1.74 18.20 10.80
CA LYS A 9 -2.37 19.44 10.35
C LYS A 9 -1.89 20.60 11.23
N ASP A 10 -1.64 21.76 10.63
CA ASP A 10 -1.51 22.99 11.42
C ASP A 10 -2.90 23.30 11.99
N GLU A 11 -3.16 22.82 13.21
CA GLU A 11 -4.48 22.92 13.84
C GLU A 11 -4.88 24.38 14.08
N ASP A 12 -3.95 25.34 14.11
CA ASP A 12 -4.27 26.77 14.26
C ASP A 12 -4.39 27.52 12.93
N ARG A 13 -3.54 27.22 11.93
CA ARG A 13 -3.59 27.87 10.60
C ARG A 13 -4.56 27.21 9.62
N ASP A 14 -5.16 26.08 10.00
CA ASP A 14 -6.10 25.29 9.19
C ASP A 14 -5.50 24.94 7.80
N ILE A 15 -4.23 24.52 7.76
CA ILE A 15 -3.48 24.08 6.55
C ILE A 15 -3.18 22.59 6.59
N LEU A 16 -3.27 21.93 5.44
CA LEU A 16 -2.74 20.58 5.20
C LEU A 16 -1.48 20.67 4.33
N TYR A 17 -0.34 20.20 4.83
CA TYR A 17 0.90 20.11 4.05
C TYR A 17 1.05 18.73 3.41
N VAL A 18 1.42 18.70 2.12
CA VAL A 18 1.46 17.46 1.32
C VAL A 18 2.78 17.35 0.57
N GLY A 19 3.66 16.45 1.03
CA GLY A 19 4.93 16.12 0.40
C GLY A 19 4.78 14.99 -0.61
N ALA A 20 4.93 15.31 -1.89
CA ALA A 20 4.71 14.41 -3.01
C ALA A 20 6.01 14.13 -3.80
N ARG A 21 5.89 13.85 -5.11
CA ARG A 21 7.03 13.65 -6.02
C ARG A 21 7.48 14.97 -6.63
N GLU A 22 8.70 15.39 -6.30
CA GLU A 22 9.37 16.63 -6.70
C GLU A 22 8.65 17.94 -6.30
N VAL A 23 7.66 17.89 -5.40
CA VAL A 23 6.86 19.05 -4.97
C VAL A 23 6.32 18.85 -3.55
N ILE A 24 6.18 19.95 -2.81
CA ILE A 24 5.45 20.05 -1.55
C ILE A 24 4.33 21.09 -1.75
N PHE A 25 3.12 20.80 -1.26
CA PHE A 25 1.98 21.71 -1.31
C PHE A 25 1.55 22.18 0.08
N ALA A 26 0.95 23.37 0.16
CA ALA A 26 0.07 23.78 1.24
C ALA A 26 -1.37 23.89 0.70
N LEU A 27 -2.29 23.11 1.26
CA LEU A 27 -3.70 23.08 0.86
C LEU A 27 -4.59 23.67 1.96
N ASN A 28 -5.75 24.24 1.60
CA ASN A 28 -6.76 24.57 2.59
C ASN A 28 -7.32 23.28 3.22
N SER A 29 -7.24 23.15 4.54
CA SER A 29 -7.73 21.94 5.22
C SER A 29 -9.26 21.79 5.20
N PHE A 30 -10.02 22.83 4.85
CA PHE A 30 -11.48 22.75 4.65
C PHE A 30 -11.90 22.30 3.26
N ASN A 31 -11.07 22.58 2.27
CA ASN A 31 -11.34 22.29 0.87
C ASN A 31 -10.00 22.08 0.17
N ILE A 32 -9.51 20.84 0.12
CA ILE A 32 -8.18 20.54 -0.43
C ILE A 32 -8.02 20.87 -1.93
N VAL A 33 -9.11 21.21 -2.63
CA VAL A 33 -9.09 21.75 -3.99
C VAL A 33 -8.45 23.15 -4.02
N GLU A 34 -8.54 23.92 -2.93
CA GLU A 34 -7.88 25.21 -2.75
C GLU A 34 -6.41 25.00 -2.36
N LYS A 35 -5.56 24.86 -3.38
CA LYS A 35 -4.10 24.99 -3.23
C LYS A 35 -3.76 26.41 -2.81
N LYS A 36 -3.17 26.58 -1.62
CA LYS A 36 -2.69 27.87 -1.11
C LYS A 36 -1.31 28.19 -1.71
N GLU A 37 -0.34 27.27 -1.57
CA GLU A 37 1.04 27.45 -2.03
C GLU A 37 1.63 26.13 -2.55
N GLU A 38 2.70 26.21 -3.36
CA GLU A 38 3.48 25.05 -3.80
C GLU A 38 4.98 25.37 -3.94
N VAL A 39 5.85 24.40 -3.65
CA VAL A 39 7.30 24.52 -3.83
C VAL A 39 7.86 23.27 -4.49
N PHE A 40 8.57 23.45 -5.61
CA PHE A 40 9.19 22.37 -6.36
C PHE A 40 10.60 22.06 -5.83
N TRP A 41 10.89 20.78 -5.62
CA TRP A 41 12.20 20.26 -5.22
C TRP A 41 12.66 19.18 -6.19
N LYS A 42 12.78 19.57 -7.47
CA LYS A 42 13.11 18.70 -8.61
C LYS A 42 14.59 18.29 -8.62
N VAL A 43 14.87 17.10 -9.13
CA VAL A 43 16.25 16.62 -9.34
C VAL A 43 16.82 17.25 -10.61
N THR A 44 18.10 17.67 -10.59
CA THR A 44 18.79 18.17 -11.79
C THR A 44 19.03 17.04 -12.79
N GLU A 45 18.99 17.31 -14.10
CA GLU A 45 19.15 16.26 -15.12
C GLU A 45 20.50 15.54 -15.03
N ASP A 46 21.56 16.19 -14.54
CA ASP A 46 22.84 15.55 -14.24
C ASP A 46 22.72 14.50 -13.13
N LYS A 47 22.03 14.82 -12.03
CA LYS A 47 21.74 13.87 -10.93
C LYS A 47 20.85 12.72 -11.43
N LYS A 48 19.82 13.01 -12.24
CA LYS A 48 18.96 11.96 -12.82
C LYS A 48 19.74 11.03 -13.75
N THR A 49 20.69 11.56 -14.51
CA THR A 49 21.52 10.77 -15.44
C THR A 49 22.54 9.93 -14.67
N LYS A 50 23.23 10.50 -13.67
CA LYS A 50 24.11 9.77 -12.73
C LYS A 50 23.39 8.71 -11.89
N CYS A 51 22.09 8.85 -11.67
CA CYS A 51 21.24 7.81 -11.10
C CYS A 51 20.91 6.72 -12.13
N ALA A 52 20.59 7.10 -13.37
CA ALA A 52 20.30 6.14 -14.44
C ALA A 52 21.52 5.29 -14.83
N GLU A 53 22.72 5.87 -14.80
CA GLU A 53 24.01 5.17 -14.94
C GLU A 53 24.21 4.04 -13.91
N LYS A 54 23.54 4.12 -12.74
CA LYS A 54 23.52 3.06 -11.70
C LYS A 54 22.42 2.01 -11.94
N GLY A 55 21.88 1.92 -13.16
CA GLY A 55 20.86 0.94 -13.55
C GLY A 55 19.45 1.25 -13.03
N LYS A 56 19.18 2.48 -12.58
CA LYS A 56 17.88 2.91 -12.04
C LYS A 56 17.03 3.65 -13.09
N SER A 57 15.71 3.56 -12.97
CA SER A 57 14.79 4.16 -13.93
C SER A 57 14.82 5.68 -13.88
N LYS A 58 15.30 6.32 -14.95
CA LYS A 58 15.35 7.80 -15.09
C LYS A 58 13.98 8.47 -14.92
N GLN A 59 12.89 7.78 -15.28
CA GLN A 59 11.52 8.32 -15.34
C GLN A 59 10.67 8.01 -14.09
N THR A 60 11.11 7.10 -13.23
CA THR A 60 10.35 6.72 -12.02
C THR A 60 11.19 6.76 -10.75
N GLU A 61 12.33 6.07 -10.69
CA GLU A 61 13.11 5.97 -9.45
C GLU A 61 14.07 7.16 -9.25
N CYS A 62 14.65 7.67 -10.33
CA CYS A 62 15.61 8.79 -10.32
C CYS A 62 14.94 10.17 -10.18
N LEU A 63 13.99 10.29 -9.26
CA LEU A 63 13.26 11.52 -8.94
C LEU A 63 13.36 11.80 -7.44
N ASN A 64 12.99 13.01 -7.03
CA ASN A 64 12.91 13.33 -5.60
C ASN A 64 11.53 12.96 -5.08
N TYR A 65 11.45 12.01 -4.17
CA TYR A 65 10.23 11.73 -3.43
C TYR A 65 10.37 12.27 -2.03
N VAL A 66 9.49 13.17 -1.62
CA VAL A 66 9.45 13.63 -0.23
C VAL A 66 9.02 12.46 0.65
N ARG A 67 9.70 12.31 1.78
CA ARG A 67 9.60 11.16 2.69
C ARG A 67 9.46 11.61 4.13
N VAL A 68 10.27 12.58 4.52
CA VAL A 68 10.14 13.29 5.80
C VAL A 68 9.54 14.66 5.52
N LEU A 69 8.51 15.02 6.27
CA LEU A 69 7.86 16.32 6.30
C LEU A 69 7.38 16.47 7.74
N GLN A 70 8.01 17.33 8.55
CA GLN A 70 7.82 17.40 10.00
C GLN A 70 7.90 18.85 10.49
N TYR A 71 7.19 19.28 11.54
CA TYR A 71 7.50 20.56 12.18
C TYR A 71 8.87 20.52 12.85
N LEU A 72 9.66 21.57 12.62
CA LEU A 72 10.83 21.88 13.44
C LEU A 72 10.48 22.94 14.49
N ASN A 73 9.60 23.89 14.12
CA ASN A 73 8.97 24.90 14.97
C ASN A 73 7.85 25.57 14.16
N ASP A 74 7.12 26.50 14.79
CA ASP A 74 6.00 27.25 14.23
C ASP A 74 6.28 27.89 12.86
N THR A 75 7.55 28.17 12.52
CA THR A 75 7.94 28.87 11.27
C THR A 75 8.61 27.99 10.22
N LEU A 76 9.04 26.76 10.58
CA LEU A 76 9.84 25.88 9.73
C LEU A 76 9.33 24.44 9.76
N LEU A 77 9.11 23.84 8.58
CA LEU A 77 9.06 22.39 8.44
C LEU A 77 10.46 21.86 8.10
N TYR A 78 10.88 20.80 8.78
CA TYR A 78 12.03 19.98 8.40
C TYR A 78 11.59 18.96 7.34
N VAL A 79 12.26 18.93 6.20
CA VAL A 79 11.85 18.11 5.04
C VAL A 79 13.02 17.29 4.50
N CYS A 80 12.76 16.05 4.07
CA CYS A 80 13.74 15.21 3.37
C CYS A 80 13.11 14.46 2.20
N GLY A 81 13.91 14.19 1.17
CA GLY A 81 13.50 13.36 0.04
C GLY A 81 14.63 12.59 -0.61
N THR A 82 14.26 11.56 -1.38
CA THR A 82 15.18 10.57 -1.97
C THR A 82 16.18 11.15 -2.97
N ASN A 83 15.84 12.29 -3.61
CA ASN A 83 16.64 13.02 -4.60
C ASN A 83 17.49 12.10 -5.52
N ALA A 84 16.82 11.17 -6.22
CA ALA A 84 17.46 10.20 -7.11
C ALA A 84 18.61 9.39 -6.47
N PHE A 85 18.33 8.70 -5.34
CA PHE A 85 19.29 7.90 -4.56
C PHE A 85 20.46 8.72 -4.01
N GLN A 86 20.20 9.98 -3.66
CA GLN A 86 21.07 10.84 -2.88
C GLN A 86 20.19 11.57 -1.86
N PRO A 87 19.80 10.91 -0.74
CA PRO A 87 18.90 11.50 0.24
C PRO A 87 19.40 12.86 0.73
N ILE A 88 18.54 13.87 0.69
CA ILE A 88 18.85 15.21 1.19
C ILE A 88 17.74 15.70 2.09
N CYS A 89 18.09 16.58 3.02
CA CYS A 89 17.18 17.29 3.89
C CYS A 89 17.37 18.81 3.77
N ASP A 90 16.31 19.56 4.01
CA ASP A 90 16.30 21.02 4.00
C ASP A 90 15.20 21.53 4.95
N HIS A 91 15.14 22.85 5.16
CA HIS A 91 14.09 23.50 5.94
C HIS A 91 13.17 24.25 4.98
N LEU A 92 11.85 24.05 5.10
CA LEU A 92 10.81 24.79 4.38
C LEU A 92 10.28 25.91 5.29
N ASN A 93 10.53 27.16 4.90
CA ASN A 93 10.04 28.33 5.61
C ASN A 93 8.54 28.54 5.33
N LEU A 94 7.71 28.48 6.37
CA LEU A 94 6.25 28.50 6.26
C LEU A 94 5.67 29.88 5.89
N ALA A 95 6.36 30.98 6.19
CA ALA A 95 5.90 32.34 5.90
C ALA A 95 6.17 32.78 4.44
N THR A 96 7.14 32.16 3.77
CA THR A 96 7.53 32.47 2.38
C THR A 96 7.33 31.31 1.41
N PHE A 97 6.91 30.15 1.94
CA PHE A 97 6.81 28.85 1.30
C PHE A 97 8.01 28.45 0.44
N LYS A 98 9.23 28.70 0.93
CA LYS A 98 10.49 28.42 0.23
C LYS A 98 11.42 27.54 1.05
N LEU A 99 12.12 26.65 0.35
CA LEU A 99 13.23 25.87 0.89
C LEU A 99 14.43 26.79 1.18
N MET A 100 15.10 26.57 2.30
CA MET A 100 16.23 27.40 2.75
C MET A 100 17.55 27.10 2.01
N GLY A 101 17.62 26.01 1.25
CA GLY A 101 18.79 25.66 0.45
C GLY A 101 19.91 24.99 1.26
N ARG A 102 19.63 24.46 2.45
CA ARG A 102 20.64 23.85 3.33
C ARG A 102 21.31 22.62 2.72
N ASN A 103 20.52 21.79 2.01
CA ASN A 103 20.98 20.55 1.37
C ASN A 103 21.78 19.64 2.32
N GLU A 104 21.29 19.43 3.54
CA GLU A 104 21.89 18.52 4.52
C GLU A 104 21.85 17.07 4.03
N ASP A 105 22.82 16.23 4.43
CA ASP A 105 22.79 14.80 4.13
C ASP A 105 21.59 14.11 4.79
N GLY A 106 20.76 13.46 3.99
CA GLY A 106 19.59 12.71 4.43
C GLY A 106 19.89 11.25 4.77
N LYS A 107 21.14 10.77 4.63
CA LYS A 107 21.51 9.37 4.87
C LYS A 107 21.08 8.88 6.26
N GLY A 108 20.26 7.82 6.31
CA GLY A 108 19.67 7.30 7.54
C GLY A 108 18.49 8.11 8.11
N ARG A 109 18.33 9.37 7.69
CA ARG A 109 17.14 10.20 7.97
C ARG A 109 16.01 9.93 6.97
N CYS A 110 16.36 9.56 5.74
CA CYS A 110 15.48 9.34 4.59
C CYS A 110 16.00 8.16 3.73
N PRO A 111 15.12 7.32 3.16
CA PRO A 111 15.53 6.24 2.25
C PRO A 111 16.16 6.75 0.95
N PHE A 112 16.99 5.90 0.33
CA PHE A 112 17.57 6.12 -1.00
C PHE A 112 16.56 5.78 -2.10
N ASP A 113 15.87 4.64 -1.96
CA ASP A 113 14.93 4.13 -2.94
C ASP A 113 13.49 4.55 -2.58
N PRO A 114 12.67 5.07 -3.52
CA PRO A 114 11.27 5.38 -3.24
C PRO A 114 10.38 4.15 -2.95
N ALA A 115 10.90 2.92 -3.03
CA ALA A 115 10.28 1.68 -2.56
C ALA A 115 10.82 1.15 -1.22
N GLN A 116 11.92 1.69 -0.67
CA GLN A 116 12.38 1.34 0.68
C GLN A 116 11.37 1.79 1.74
N SER A 117 11.34 1.05 2.85
CA SER A 117 10.50 1.37 4.00
C SER A 117 11.12 2.51 4.82
N TYR A 118 10.26 3.31 5.46
CA TYR A 118 10.68 4.44 6.27
C TYR A 118 9.60 4.83 7.27
N THR A 119 10.02 5.40 8.39
CA THR A 119 9.17 6.19 9.28
C THR A 119 10.04 7.17 10.08
N SER A 120 9.44 8.24 10.60
CA SER A 120 10.13 9.28 11.37
C SER A 120 9.16 10.04 12.27
N VAL A 121 9.65 10.53 13.40
CA VAL A 121 8.96 11.46 14.29
C VAL A 121 9.92 12.53 14.79
N MET A 122 9.52 13.80 14.79
CA MET A 122 10.26 14.88 15.45
C MET A 122 9.94 14.91 16.94
N VAL A 123 10.97 14.95 17.79
CA VAL A 123 10.80 15.02 19.26
C VAL A 123 11.74 16.09 19.80
N ASP A 124 11.16 17.17 20.33
CA ASP A 124 11.88 18.30 20.96
C ASP A 124 12.96 18.94 20.05
N GLY A 125 12.77 18.86 18.72
CA GLY A 125 13.67 19.38 17.70
C GLY A 125 14.69 18.37 17.14
N ASP A 126 14.83 17.20 17.76
CA ASP A 126 15.64 16.09 17.26
C ASP A 126 14.79 15.12 16.42
N LEU A 127 15.29 14.74 15.23
CA LEU A 127 14.58 13.81 14.35
C LEU A 127 14.91 12.36 14.70
N TYR A 128 13.90 11.61 15.14
CA TYR A 128 13.95 10.16 15.26
C TYR A 128 13.52 9.54 13.93
N SER A 129 14.29 8.59 13.42
CA SER A 129 14.17 8.07 12.05
C SER A 129 14.46 6.57 12.00
N ALA A 130 13.74 5.85 11.14
CA ALA A 130 13.94 4.42 10.91
C ALA A 130 13.79 4.09 9.42
N THR A 131 14.88 3.68 8.77
CA THR A 131 14.94 3.45 7.31
C THR A 131 16.20 2.67 6.92
N SER A 132 16.59 2.67 5.64
CA SER A 132 17.85 2.13 5.14
C SER A 132 18.96 3.20 5.11
N TYR A 133 20.15 2.86 5.61
CA TYR A 133 21.33 3.72 5.65
C TYR A 133 22.14 3.73 4.34
N ASN A 134 21.87 2.80 3.41
CA ASN A 134 22.63 2.64 2.17
C ASN A 134 21.76 2.55 0.90
N PHE A 135 22.39 2.68 -0.27
CA PHE A 135 21.75 2.64 -1.59
C PHE A 135 20.99 1.32 -1.85
N LEU A 136 21.52 0.18 -1.41
CA LEU A 136 20.96 -1.14 -1.68
C LEU A 136 19.77 -1.51 -0.78
N GLY A 137 19.61 -0.84 0.36
CA GLY A 137 18.60 -1.16 1.37
C GLY A 137 19.04 -2.17 2.42
N SER A 138 20.26 -2.72 2.31
CA SER A 138 20.74 -3.84 3.15
C SER A 138 21.19 -3.44 4.57
N GLU A 139 21.45 -2.15 4.81
CA GLU A 139 21.80 -1.63 6.13
C GLU A 139 20.58 -0.95 6.77
N PRO A 140 19.76 -1.64 7.60
CA PRO A 140 18.68 -1.00 8.34
C PRO A 140 19.22 -0.20 9.54
N ILE A 141 18.61 0.94 9.82
CA ILE A 141 18.99 1.82 10.93
C ILE A 141 17.75 2.36 11.64
N ILE A 142 17.78 2.40 12.97
CA ILE A 142 16.95 3.30 13.79
C ILE A 142 17.89 4.30 14.45
N SER A 143 17.68 5.60 14.24
CA SER A 143 18.60 6.65 14.68
C SER A 143 17.91 7.96 15.07
N ARG A 144 18.53 8.67 16.01
CA ARG A 144 18.26 10.08 16.29
C ARG A 144 19.33 10.93 15.65
N ASN A 145 18.91 11.81 14.73
CA ASN A 145 19.73 12.93 14.29
C ASN A 145 19.63 14.06 15.32
N SER A 146 20.74 14.33 16.00
CA SER A 146 20.89 15.37 17.02
C SER A 146 22.26 16.02 16.87
N LEU A 147 22.34 17.34 17.07
CA LEU A 147 23.61 18.07 16.98
C LEU A 147 24.58 17.72 18.13
N GLN A 148 24.04 17.36 19.29
CA GLN A 148 24.85 17.06 20.48
C GLN A 148 25.08 15.56 20.65
N ASN A 149 24.00 14.77 20.59
CA ASN A 149 24.02 13.35 20.95
C ASN A 149 23.39 12.46 19.85
N PRO A 150 24.01 12.34 18.67
CA PRO A 150 23.53 11.46 17.60
C PRO A 150 23.69 9.99 18.00
N LEU A 151 22.60 9.22 17.95
CA LEU A 151 22.55 7.80 18.33
C LEU A 151 21.96 6.95 17.21
N ARG A 152 22.42 5.70 17.11
CA ARG A 152 21.94 4.71 16.13
C ARG A 152 21.94 3.29 16.69
N THR A 153 21.25 2.37 16.03
CA THR A 153 21.31 0.93 16.32
C THR A 153 22.69 0.33 16.00
N GLU A 154 22.96 -0.85 16.55
CA GLU A 154 24.00 -1.73 15.99
C GLU A 154 23.56 -2.33 14.66
N TYR A 155 24.49 -2.47 13.72
CA TYR A 155 24.24 -3.15 12.44
C TYR A 155 24.48 -4.65 12.64
N ALA A 156 23.50 -5.31 13.25
CA ALA A 156 23.55 -6.72 13.61
C ALA A 156 22.15 -7.34 13.60
N ILE A 157 22.05 -8.60 13.14
CA ILE A 157 20.80 -9.37 13.04
C ILE A 157 19.98 -9.40 14.36
N PRO A 158 20.58 -9.56 15.57
CA PRO A 158 19.85 -9.41 16.83
C PRO A 158 19.04 -8.12 16.95
N TRP A 159 19.57 -7.00 16.44
CA TRP A 159 18.97 -5.68 16.55
C TRP A 159 17.87 -5.46 15.50
N LEU A 160 18.18 -5.70 14.22
CA LEU A 160 17.29 -5.48 13.07
C LEU A 160 17.59 -6.51 11.97
N ASN A 161 16.61 -7.31 11.57
CA ASN A 161 16.80 -8.40 10.59
C ASN A 161 15.89 -8.25 9.36
N GLU A 162 16.37 -7.56 8.32
CA GLU A 162 15.58 -7.21 7.12
C GLU A 162 14.21 -6.53 7.44
N PRO A 163 14.18 -5.43 8.23
CA PRO A 163 12.94 -4.79 8.66
C PRO A 163 12.25 -3.98 7.54
N ASN A 164 10.93 -4.09 7.51
CA ASN A 164 10.00 -3.18 6.85
C ASN A 164 9.41 -2.23 7.92
N PHE A 165 9.82 -0.97 7.93
CA PHE A 165 9.35 0.05 8.87
C PHE A 165 7.96 0.60 8.51
N ILE A 166 7.08 0.67 9.51
CA ILE A 166 5.68 1.10 9.37
C ILE A 166 5.47 2.50 9.99
N PHE A 167 5.70 2.64 11.30
CA PHE A 167 5.29 3.82 12.08
C PHE A 167 6.25 4.09 13.25
N ALA A 168 6.37 5.35 13.68
CA ALA A 168 7.08 5.75 14.88
C ALA A 168 6.42 6.98 15.50
N ASP A 169 6.41 7.05 16.84
CA ASP A 169 5.76 8.13 17.60
C ASP A 169 6.34 8.18 19.03
N VAL A 170 6.26 9.35 19.67
CA VAL A 170 6.62 9.54 21.08
C VAL A 170 5.41 9.36 21.98
N ILE A 171 5.55 8.57 23.03
CA ILE A 171 4.64 8.61 24.18
C ILE A 171 5.42 9.29 25.30
N ARG A 172 4.90 10.45 25.71
CA ARG A 172 5.48 11.24 26.79
C ARG A 172 5.27 10.55 28.13
N ALA A 173 6.21 10.73 29.05
CA ALA A 173 5.99 10.33 30.43
C ALA A 173 4.89 11.21 31.07
N ASP A 174 4.17 10.66 32.03
CA ASP A 174 3.24 11.44 32.85
C ASP A 174 4.06 12.32 33.84
N PRO A 175 3.98 13.66 33.76
CA PRO A 175 4.73 14.55 34.65
C PRO A 175 4.26 14.49 36.11
N GLU A 176 3.09 13.90 36.40
CA GLU A 176 2.61 13.66 37.77
C GLU A 176 3.05 12.28 38.31
N SER A 177 3.74 11.47 37.50
CA SER A 177 4.23 10.14 37.90
C SER A 177 5.28 10.21 39.02
N PRO A 178 5.14 9.42 40.11
CA PRO A 178 6.08 9.44 41.23
C PRO A 178 7.47 8.88 40.90
N ASP A 179 7.64 8.22 39.75
CA ASP A 179 8.85 7.48 39.36
C ASP A 179 9.84 8.31 38.51
N GLU A 180 9.47 9.55 38.14
CA GLU A 180 10.26 10.45 37.27
C GLU A 180 10.83 9.74 36.03
N ASP A 181 9.95 9.02 35.33
CA ASP A 181 10.28 8.26 34.13
C ASP A 181 10.45 9.18 32.89
N ASP A 182 11.13 8.67 31.86
CA ASP A 182 11.50 9.43 30.66
C ASP A 182 10.53 9.18 29.49
N ASP A 183 10.46 10.15 28.57
CA ASP A 183 9.74 10.04 27.31
C ASP A 183 10.28 8.86 26.49
N LYS A 184 9.39 8.13 25.82
CA LYS A 184 9.75 6.94 25.03
C LYS A 184 9.32 7.10 23.58
N VAL A 185 10.25 6.86 22.66
CA VAL A 185 9.98 6.85 21.22
C VAL A 185 9.84 5.41 20.77
N TYR A 186 8.66 5.07 20.25
CA TYR A 186 8.32 3.72 19.82
C TYR A 186 8.47 3.59 18.31
N PHE A 187 8.87 2.41 17.85
CA PHE A 187 9.05 2.05 16.45
C PHE A 187 8.31 0.75 16.15
N PHE A 188 7.56 0.74 15.06
CA PHE A 188 6.76 -0.39 14.61
C PHE A 188 7.23 -0.83 13.23
N PHE A 189 7.53 -2.12 13.10
CA PHE A 189 8.07 -2.71 11.88
C PHE A 189 7.72 -4.19 11.77
N THR A 190 7.85 -4.76 10.58
CA THR A 190 7.85 -6.22 10.39
C THR A 190 9.24 -6.65 9.97
N GLU A 191 9.89 -7.57 10.68
CA GLU A 191 11.23 -8.09 10.34
C GLU A 191 11.20 -9.61 10.12
N VAL A 192 12.29 -10.17 9.60
CA VAL A 192 12.49 -11.62 9.54
C VAL A 192 12.75 -12.15 10.96
N SER A 193 11.94 -13.11 11.40
CA SER A 193 12.07 -13.79 12.69
C SER A 193 13.47 -14.38 12.88
N VAL A 194 13.97 -14.31 14.12
CA VAL A 194 15.17 -15.04 14.55
C VAL A 194 14.82 -16.19 15.50
N GLU A 195 13.65 -16.09 16.14
CA GLU A 195 13.13 -17.02 17.15
C GLU A 195 12.25 -18.16 16.61
N TYR A 196 11.92 -18.14 15.31
CA TYR A 196 11.08 -19.16 14.67
C TYR A 196 11.74 -19.74 13.43
N GLU A 197 12.14 -21.00 13.52
CA GLU A 197 12.53 -21.82 12.37
C GLU A 197 11.27 -22.25 11.60
N PHE A 198 11.19 -21.94 10.30
CA PHE A 198 10.08 -22.30 9.42
C PHE A 198 10.59 -22.57 8.00
N LEU A 199 9.78 -23.23 7.16
CA LEU A 199 10.19 -23.66 5.80
C LEU A 199 10.63 -22.50 4.88
N ASN A 200 10.12 -21.30 5.14
CA ASN A 200 10.51 -20.04 4.51
C ASN A 200 10.78 -19.02 5.62
N LYS A 201 11.50 -17.92 5.31
CA LYS A 201 11.63 -16.74 6.21
C LYS A 201 10.27 -16.33 6.77
N LEU A 202 10.04 -16.55 8.06
CA LEU A 202 8.82 -16.11 8.74
C LEU A 202 8.98 -14.64 9.12
N MET A 203 8.07 -13.79 8.67
CA MET A 203 8.02 -12.39 9.08
C MET A 203 7.31 -12.27 10.43
N ILE A 204 7.72 -11.33 11.29
CA ILE A 204 7.11 -11.07 12.61
C ILE A 204 6.93 -9.56 12.84
N PRO A 205 5.74 -9.11 13.29
CA PRO A 205 5.55 -7.73 13.71
C PRO A 205 6.29 -7.45 15.01
N ARG A 206 6.96 -6.30 15.05
CA ARG A 206 7.71 -5.79 16.21
C ARG A 206 7.11 -4.48 16.68
N ILE A 207 7.08 -4.34 17.99
CA ILE A 207 7.15 -3.05 18.66
C ILE A 207 8.52 -2.94 19.31
N ALA A 208 9.19 -1.81 19.14
CA ALA A 208 10.44 -1.47 19.79
C ALA A 208 10.35 -0.09 20.43
N ARG A 209 11.25 0.22 21.37
CA ARG A 209 11.33 1.53 22.03
C ARG A 209 12.78 1.97 22.26
N VAL A 210 12.97 3.27 22.43
CA VAL A 210 14.15 3.91 23.03
C VAL A 210 13.69 5.03 23.97
N CYS A 211 14.49 5.37 24.98
CA CYS A 211 14.22 6.51 25.87
C CYS A 211 14.80 7.80 25.26
N LYS A 212 14.12 8.93 25.43
CA LYS A 212 14.50 10.21 24.83
C LYS A 212 15.83 10.73 25.39
N GLY A 213 16.05 10.60 26.68
CA GLY A 213 17.25 10.99 27.42
C GLY A 213 18.46 10.07 27.25
N ASP A 214 18.40 9.04 26.38
CA ASP A 214 19.55 8.21 26.04
C ASP A 214 20.66 9.06 25.41
N GLN A 215 21.89 8.90 25.89
CA GLN A 215 23.11 9.60 25.45
C GLN A 215 24.15 8.61 24.87
N GLY A 216 23.80 7.33 24.78
CA GLY A 216 24.74 6.24 24.52
C GLY A 216 25.50 5.82 25.77
N GLY A 217 26.42 4.88 25.61
CA GLY A 217 27.32 4.42 26.66
C GLY A 217 28.73 4.98 26.50
N HIS A 218 29.47 5.11 27.61
CA HIS A 218 30.79 5.77 27.62
C HIS A 218 31.93 4.92 27.02
N ARG A 219 31.82 3.59 27.09
CA ARG A 219 32.82 2.62 26.56
C ARG A 219 32.14 1.60 25.66
N THR A 220 31.28 0.79 26.26
CA THR A 220 30.31 -0.04 25.53
C THR A 220 29.24 0.86 24.93
N LEU A 221 28.75 0.57 23.71
CA LEU A 221 27.67 1.31 23.02
C LEU A 221 27.94 2.82 22.82
N GLN A 222 29.19 3.21 22.52
CA GLN A 222 29.52 4.59 22.12
C GLN A 222 28.76 5.03 20.86
N LYS A 223 28.01 6.13 20.95
CA LYS A 223 27.10 6.64 19.90
C LYS A 223 26.06 5.61 19.43
N LYS A 224 25.70 4.66 20.30
CA LYS A 224 24.67 3.62 20.08
C LYS A 224 23.61 3.70 21.15
N TRP A 225 22.39 3.29 20.85
CA TRP A 225 21.32 3.21 21.86
C TRP A 225 21.72 2.28 23.01
N THR A 226 21.44 2.68 24.25
CA THR A 226 21.54 1.84 25.46
C THR A 226 20.17 1.39 25.95
N THR A 227 19.11 2.03 25.43
CA THR A 227 17.72 1.84 25.83
C THR A 227 16.88 1.08 24.79
N TYR A 228 17.49 0.61 23.70
CA TYR A 228 16.80 -0.12 22.63
C TYR A 228 16.39 -1.53 23.08
N LEU A 229 15.08 -1.80 23.04
CA LEU A 229 14.49 -3.14 23.17
C LEU A 229 13.39 -3.32 22.13
N LYS A 230 13.20 -4.54 21.63
CA LYS A 230 12.09 -4.95 20.76
C LYS A 230 11.35 -6.18 21.30
N ALA A 231 10.05 -6.26 21.07
CA ALA A 231 9.18 -7.37 21.45
C ALA A 231 8.32 -7.85 20.27
N ARG A 232 7.83 -9.09 20.35
CA ARG A 232 6.80 -9.63 19.44
C ARG A 232 5.49 -8.89 19.67
N LEU A 233 4.86 -8.40 18.61
CA LEU A 233 3.52 -7.79 18.63
C LEU A 233 2.53 -8.75 17.96
N PHE A 234 1.75 -9.51 18.75
CA PHE A 234 0.89 -10.56 18.21
C PHE A 234 -0.49 -10.07 17.78
N CYS A 235 -0.95 -10.53 16.62
CA CYS A 235 -2.35 -10.46 16.20
C CYS A 235 -2.76 -11.82 15.61
N SER A 236 -3.66 -12.56 16.26
CA SER A 236 -4.02 -13.93 15.90
C SER A 236 -5.41 -14.33 16.42
N VAL A 237 -5.95 -15.43 15.89
CA VAL A 237 -7.10 -16.15 16.46
C VAL A 237 -6.71 -17.64 16.57
N PRO A 238 -6.20 -18.09 17.74
CA PRO A 238 -5.74 -19.45 17.94
C PRO A 238 -6.81 -20.51 17.62
N GLU A 239 -8.06 -20.26 18.03
CA GLU A 239 -9.25 -21.08 17.78
C GLU A 239 -9.47 -21.46 16.30
N LYS A 240 -8.93 -20.64 15.38
CA LYS A 240 -9.12 -20.75 13.93
C LYS A 240 -7.79 -20.91 13.19
N ASN A 241 -6.68 -21.07 13.90
CA ASN A 241 -5.31 -21.11 13.37
C ASN A 241 -4.97 -19.92 12.45
N LEU A 242 -5.51 -18.72 12.74
CA LEU A 242 -5.24 -17.50 11.98
C LEU A 242 -4.13 -16.68 12.65
N PHE A 243 -3.09 -16.35 11.91
CA PHE A 243 -1.95 -15.55 12.40
C PHE A 243 -1.67 -14.41 11.42
N PHE A 244 -1.71 -13.17 11.91
CA PHE A 244 -1.56 -11.96 11.10
C PHE A 244 -0.18 -11.36 11.34
N ASN A 245 0.83 -11.95 10.67
CA ASN A 245 2.24 -11.74 10.97
C ASN A 245 2.94 -10.67 10.11
N ILE A 246 2.20 -9.91 9.32
CA ILE A 246 2.64 -8.66 8.68
C ILE A 246 1.83 -7.52 9.27
N VAL A 247 2.49 -6.50 9.87
CA VAL A 247 1.82 -5.22 10.18
C VAL A 247 1.93 -4.31 8.95
N ASN A 248 0.80 -3.71 8.56
CA ASN A 248 0.72 -2.76 7.45
C ASN A 248 0.71 -1.31 7.95
N ASP A 249 0.03 -1.06 9.08
CA ASP A 249 -0.12 0.27 9.66
C ASP A 249 -0.39 0.26 11.17
N ILE A 250 -0.11 1.38 11.84
CA ILE A 250 -0.29 1.60 13.28
C ILE A 250 -0.83 3.02 13.52
N PHE A 251 -1.77 3.15 14.47
CA PHE A 251 -2.30 4.42 14.96
C PHE A 251 -2.33 4.42 16.49
N ILE A 252 -1.85 5.47 17.15
CA ILE A 252 -1.89 5.59 18.62
C ILE A 252 -2.98 6.57 19.03
N LEU A 253 -4.07 6.04 19.60
CA LEU A 253 -5.18 6.82 20.11
C LEU A 253 -4.76 7.50 21.43
N LYS A 254 -4.45 8.79 21.34
CA LYS A 254 -4.13 9.69 22.46
C LYS A 254 -5.33 10.59 22.71
N THR A 255 -6.01 10.47 23.85
CA THR A 255 -7.23 11.25 24.15
C THR A 255 -7.40 11.43 25.65
N SER A 256 -7.70 12.63 26.13
CA SER A 256 -7.76 12.98 27.56
C SER A 256 -8.85 12.26 28.37
N ASN A 257 -9.76 11.53 27.73
CA ASN A 257 -10.75 10.67 28.40
C ASN A 257 -10.17 9.27 28.74
N LEU A 258 -9.07 8.87 28.10
CA LEU A 258 -8.42 7.58 28.32
C LEU A 258 -7.43 7.69 29.48
N LYS A 259 -7.34 6.63 30.29
CA LYS A 259 -6.31 6.50 31.34
C LYS A 259 -4.91 6.31 30.78
N GLU A 260 -4.81 5.73 29.58
CA GLU A 260 -3.56 5.42 28.91
C GLU A 260 -3.79 5.40 27.38
N PRO A 261 -2.79 5.74 26.56
CA PRO A 261 -2.86 5.58 25.10
C PRO A 261 -3.14 4.13 24.65
N VAL A 262 -3.94 3.98 23.61
CA VAL A 262 -4.25 2.68 22.99
C VAL A 262 -3.67 2.61 21.58
N ILE A 263 -2.85 1.60 21.31
CA ILE A 263 -2.23 1.36 20.01
C ILE A 263 -3.17 0.49 19.19
N TYR A 264 -3.63 0.96 18.03
CA TYR A 264 -4.35 0.16 17.03
C TYR A 264 -3.39 -0.21 15.90
N GLY A 265 -3.55 -1.41 15.34
CA GLY A 265 -2.73 -1.88 14.22
C GLY A 265 -3.52 -2.70 13.21
N VAL A 266 -3.19 -2.50 11.93
CA VAL A 266 -3.71 -3.28 10.80
C VAL A 266 -2.71 -4.36 10.44
N PHE A 267 -3.17 -5.62 10.41
CA PHE A 267 -2.35 -6.78 10.14
C PHE A 267 -2.91 -7.66 9.02
N THR A 268 -2.02 -8.30 8.28
CA THR A 268 -2.33 -9.31 7.24
C THR A 268 -1.46 -10.56 7.42
N PRO A 269 -1.89 -11.75 6.99
CA PRO A 269 -1.09 -12.96 7.06
C PRO A 269 -0.08 -13.00 5.90
N GLN A 270 1.15 -13.43 6.18
CA GLN A 270 2.17 -13.68 5.15
C GLN A 270 1.82 -14.92 4.31
N LEU A 271 1.32 -15.97 4.96
CA LEU A 271 0.93 -17.24 4.34
C LEU A 271 -0.57 -17.21 4.02
N ASN A 272 -0.95 -17.78 2.88
CA ASN A 272 -2.35 -17.88 2.46
C ASN A 272 -3.10 -16.52 2.45
N ASN A 273 -2.46 -15.48 1.90
CA ASN A 273 -3.04 -14.13 1.79
C ASN A 273 -4.16 -14.06 0.73
N VAL A 274 -5.28 -14.73 1.01
CA VAL A 274 -6.53 -14.71 0.22
C VAL A 274 -7.34 -13.48 0.63
N GLY A 275 -6.71 -12.30 0.62
CA GLY A 275 -7.33 -11.03 1.04
C GLY A 275 -7.89 -11.07 2.47
N LEU A 276 -7.12 -11.54 3.45
CA LEU A 276 -7.56 -11.59 4.85
C LEU A 276 -6.86 -10.49 5.66
N SER A 277 -7.62 -9.63 6.32
CA SER A 277 -7.08 -8.56 7.17
C SER A 277 -7.69 -8.55 8.57
N ALA A 278 -6.93 -8.12 9.56
CA ALA A 278 -7.38 -7.93 10.93
C ALA A 278 -6.96 -6.56 11.49
N VAL A 279 -7.70 -6.08 12.48
CA VAL A 279 -7.31 -4.98 13.35
C VAL A 279 -7.14 -5.50 14.76
N CYS A 280 -5.96 -5.32 15.35
CA CYS A 280 -5.71 -5.56 16.77
C CYS A 280 -5.52 -4.22 17.51
N ALA A 281 -5.79 -4.21 18.82
CA ALA A 281 -5.60 -3.04 19.67
C ALA A 281 -4.90 -3.46 20.96
N TYR A 282 -4.02 -2.62 21.50
CA TYR A 282 -3.08 -2.92 22.59
C TYR A 282 -3.04 -1.74 23.58
N ASN A 283 -3.04 -2.03 24.88
CA ASN A 283 -2.76 -1.03 25.91
C ASN A 283 -1.25 -0.79 26.01
N ILE A 284 -0.83 0.46 26.26
CA ILE A 284 0.59 0.76 26.47
C ILE A 284 1.14 0.15 27.77
N SER A 285 0.30 -0.03 28.80
CA SER A 285 0.66 -0.77 30.02
C SER A 285 1.11 -2.20 29.74
N THR A 286 0.46 -2.92 28.81
CA THR A 286 0.84 -4.27 28.40
C THR A 286 2.19 -4.30 27.67
N VAL A 287 2.48 -3.26 26.87
CA VAL A 287 3.78 -3.07 26.21
C VAL A 287 4.88 -2.81 27.24
N GLU A 288 4.63 -1.89 28.17
CA GLU A 288 5.60 -1.48 29.18
C GLU A 288 5.88 -2.59 30.22
N ASP A 289 4.88 -3.39 30.58
CA ASP A 289 5.09 -4.59 31.40
C ASP A 289 6.04 -5.60 30.74
N VAL A 290 5.92 -5.82 29.43
CA VAL A 290 6.87 -6.67 28.68
C VAL A 290 8.29 -6.10 28.73
N PHE A 291 8.47 -4.79 28.51
CA PHE A 291 9.81 -4.18 28.53
C PHE A 291 10.42 -4.00 29.93
N ALA A 292 9.60 -3.72 30.96
CA ALA A 292 10.05 -3.45 32.33
C ALA A 292 10.18 -4.71 33.19
N LYS A 293 9.33 -5.72 32.98
CA LYS A 293 9.26 -6.94 33.83
C LYS A 293 9.61 -8.22 33.08
N GLY A 294 9.35 -8.28 31.77
CA GLY A 294 9.55 -9.47 30.95
C GLY A 294 10.99 -9.98 30.89
N LYS A 295 11.15 -11.24 30.49
CA LYS A 295 12.43 -11.89 30.21
C LYS A 295 12.92 -11.57 28.80
N TYR A 296 14.24 -11.60 28.63
CA TYR A 296 14.91 -11.42 27.34
C TYR A 296 15.07 -12.76 26.63
N MET A 297 15.27 -12.74 25.32
CA MET A 297 15.81 -13.89 24.57
C MET A 297 17.34 -13.79 24.51
N GLN A 298 18.00 -14.95 24.41
CA GLN A 298 19.42 -15.09 24.18
C GLN A 298 19.69 -15.98 22.98
N SER A 299 20.68 -15.60 22.16
CA SER A 299 21.21 -16.44 21.09
C SER A 299 22.17 -17.49 21.64
N THR A 300 21.92 -18.77 21.38
CA THR A 300 22.80 -19.89 21.75
C THR A 300 23.24 -20.64 20.49
N THR A 301 24.54 -20.85 20.32
CA THR A 301 25.08 -21.72 19.28
C THR A 301 24.87 -23.18 19.66
N VAL A 302 24.05 -23.89 18.88
CA VAL A 302 23.78 -25.32 19.01
C VAL A 302 24.56 -26.05 17.91
N GLU A 303 25.33 -27.07 18.32
CA GLU A 303 26.02 -28.04 17.47
C GLU A 303 26.73 -27.44 16.23
N GLN A 304 27.86 -26.76 16.49
CA GLN A 304 28.87 -26.32 15.52
C GLN A 304 28.46 -25.34 14.39
N SER A 305 27.17 -25.07 14.13
CA SER A 305 26.77 -24.13 13.06
C SER A 305 25.48 -23.34 13.28
N HIS A 306 24.53 -23.82 14.09
CA HIS A 306 23.18 -23.22 14.13
C HIS A 306 22.97 -22.33 15.36
N THR A 307 22.59 -21.06 15.15
CA THR A 307 22.19 -20.15 16.23
C THR A 307 20.70 -20.29 16.50
N LYS A 308 20.32 -20.71 17.71
CA LYS A 308 18.92 -20.77 18.16
C LYS A 308 18.65 -19.73 19.25
N TRP A 309 17.44 -19.21 19.31
CA TRP A 309 17.04 -18.19 20.29
C TRP A 309 16.16 -18.81 21.36
N LEU A 310 16.52 -18.59 22.63
CA LEU A 310 15.90 -19.22 23.80
C LEU A 310 15.65 -18.17 24.91
N ARG A 311 14.69 -18.44 25.80
CA ARG A 311 14.40 -17.59 26.98
C ARG A 311 15.62 -17.49 27.90
N TYR A 312 16.09 -16.29 28.18
CA TYR A 312 17.17 -16.05 29.14
C TYR A 312 16.67 -16.18 30.58
N ASN A 313 17.14 -17.21 31.27
CA ASN A 313 16.76 -17.53 32.66
C ASN A 313 17.85 -17.18 33.69
N GLY A 314 18.99 -16.60 33.27
CA GLY A 314 20.06 -16.19 34.17
C GLY A 314 19.80 -14.88 34.93
N GLU A 315 20.83 -14.37 35.62
CA GLU A 315 20.77 -13.10 36.35
C GLU A 315 20.74 -11.89 35.40
N ILE A 316 19.70 -11.08 35.51
CA ILE A 316 19.60 -9.80 34.80
C ILE A 316 20.43 -8.75 35.57
N PRO A 317 21.34 -7.99 34.91
CA PRO A 317 22.10 -6.91 35.55
C PRO A 317 21.23 -5.83 36.21
N LYS A 318 21.84 -5.09 37.15
CA LYS A 318 21.30 -3.85 37.71
C LYS A 318 22.19 -2.66 37.32
N PRO A 319 21.61 -1.49 36.96
CA PRO A 319 20.19 -1.27 36.69
C PRO A 319 19.72 -2.06 35.44
N ARG A 320 18.40 -2.20 35.25
CA ARG A 320 17.82 -3.10 34.24
C ARG A 320 18.28 -2.72 32.81
N PRO A 321 18.83 -3.66 32.01
CA PRO A 321 19.19 -3.41 30.61
C PRO A 321 18.00 -2.95 29.78
N GLY A 322 18.14 -1.84 29.05
CA GLY A 322 17.05 -1.27 28.24
C GLY A 322 15.98 -0.47 29.00
N ALA A 323 16.23 -0.12 30.27
CA ALA A 323 15.41 0.81 31.04
C ALA A 323 15.87 2.28 30.90
N CYS A 324 14.96 3.22 31.09
CA CYS A 324 15.29 4.65 31.15
C CYS A 324 15.93 5.02 32.51
N ILE A 325 16.54 6.21 32.59
CA ILE A 325 17.14 6.72 33.83
C ILE A 325 16.04 7.31 34.74
N ASN A 326 15.26 6.41 35.34
CA ASN A 326 14.19 6.73 36.29
C ASN A 326 14.75 7.15 37.67
N LYS A 327 13.86 7.47 38.60
CA LYS A 327 14.17 7.83 39.99
C LYS A 327 14.98 6.78 40.75
N GLU A 328 14.76 5.50 40.50
CA GLU A 328 15.54 4.41 41.10
C GLU A 328 17.00 4.43 40.62
N ALA A 329 17.22 4.57 39.31
CA ALA A 329 18.55 4.70 38.73
C ALA A 329 19.29 5.95 39.24
N LYS A 330 18.59 7.08 39.37
CA LYS A 330 19.11 8.32 39.98
C LYS A 330 19.52 8.09 41.44
N ALA A 331 18.75 7.32 42.22
CA ALA A 331 19.06 6.97 43.61
C ALA A 331 20.26 6.01 43.74
N GLU A 332 20.49 5.12 42.77
CA GLU A 332 21.72 4.33 42.65
C GLU A 332 22.92 5.16 42.09
N ASN A 333 22.76 6.48 41.91
CA ASN A 333 23.71 7.47 41.40
C ASN A 333 23.97 7.47 39.88
N PHE A 334 23.16 6.76 39.08
CA PHE A 334 23.23 6.83 37.62
C PHE A 334 22.51 8.09 37.11
N LYS A 335 23.28 9.11 36.69
CA LYS A 335 22.73 10.41 36.25
C LYS A 335 22.35 10.44 34.77
N SER A 336 23.08 9.70 33.93
CA SER A 336 22.68 9.44 32.54
C SER A 336 23.17 8.07 32.07
N THR A 337 22.81 7.67 30.84
CA THR A 337 23.21 6.39 30.25
C THR A 337 24.73 6.23 30.10
N LEU A 338 25.48 7.34 30.03
CA LEU A 338 26.94 7.35 30.02
C LEU A 338 27.55 6.81 31.32
N ASN A 339 26.81 6.82 32.43
CA ASN A 339 27.27 6.31 33.73
C ASN A 339 26.89 4.84 33.98
N LEU A 340 26.16 4.18 33.06
CA LEU A 340 25.70 2.81 33.26
C LEU A 340 26.87 1.81 33.30
N PRO A 341 26.78 0.72 34.10
CA PRO A 341 27.82 -0.29 34.16
C PRO A 341 27.99 -1.01 32.82
N ASP A 342 29.23 -1.26 32.40
CA ASP A 342 29.54 -2.03 31.18
C ASP A 342 28.84 -3.41 31.17
N LYS A 343 28.58 -4.04 32.34
CA LYS A 343 27.77 -5.29 32.46
C LYS A 343 26.33 -5.10 31.95
N THR A 344 25.69 -3.97 32.26
CA THR A 344 24.32 -3.64 31.79
C THR A 344 24.33 -3.28 30.31
N LEU A 345 25.32 -2.51 29.86
CA LEU A 345 25.47 -2.07 28.47
C LEU A 345 25.77 -3.23 27.51
N GLN A 346 26.65 -4.15 27.89
CA GLN A 346 26.92 -5.34 27.08
C GLN A 346 25.72 -6.30 27.07
N PHE A 347 24.97 -6.40 28.17
CA PHE A 347 23.76 -7.23 28.20
C PHE A 347 22.70 -6.74 27.20
N VAL A 348 22.33 -5.46 27.20
CA VAL A 348 21.33 -4.93 26.23
C VAL A 348 21.83 -5.02 24.79
N LYS A 349 23.15 -4.91 24.56
CA LYS A 349 23.76 -5.09 23.24
C LYS A 349 23.51 -6.50 22.67
N ASP A 350 23.63 -7.53 23.50
CA ASP A 350 23.52 -8.93 23.10
C ASP A 350 22.06 -9.44 23.19
N HIS A 351 21.24 -8.87 24.08
CA HIS A 351 19.86 -9.28 24.37
C HIS A 351 18.80 -8.19 24.03
N PRO A 352 18.75 -7.62 22.80
CA PRO A 352 17.79 -6.56 22.45
C PRO A 352 16.35 -7.06 22.26
N LEU A 353 16.11 -8.38 22.24
CA LEU A 353 14.81 -9.02 21.98
C LEU A 353 14.18 -9.55 23.28
N MET A 354 12.92 -9.20 23.54
CA MET A 354 12.12 -9.76 24.63
C MET A 354 11.53 -11.13 24.27
N ASP A 355 11.52 -12.06 25.23
CA ASP A 355 10.87 -13.36 25.08
C ASP A 355 9.35 -13.25 25.32
N ASP A 356 8.93 -12.52 26.35
CA ASP A 356 7.51 -12.26 26.57
C ASP A 356 6.96 -11.36 25.45
N SER A 357 5.71 -11.59 25.03
CA SER A 357 5.12 -11.01 23.82
C SER A 357 3.92 -10.12 24.13
N VAL A 358 3.75 -9.04 23.37
CA VAL A 358 2.63 -8.11 23.53
C VAL A 358 1.38 -8.71 22.87
N THR A 359 0.36 -9.03 23.67
CA THR A 359 -0.94 -9.55 23.21
C THR A 359 -2.00 -8.43 23.14
N PRO A 360 -3.01 -8.56 22.25
CA PRO A 360 -4.06 -7.53 22.09
C PRO A 360 -5.09 -7.58 23.22
N ILE A 361 -5.83 -6.49 23.41
CA ILE A 361 -6.83 -6.34 24.47
C ILE A 361 -7.92 -7.42 24.35
N GLY A 362 -7.97 -8.34 25.30
CA GLY A 362 -8.87 -9.50 25.28
C GLY A 362 -8.40 -10.66 24.38
N ASP A 363 -7.09 -10.73 24.12
CA ASP A 363 -6.35 -11.79 23.41
C ASP A 363 -6.90 -12.17 22.03
N ARG A 364 -7.58 -11.21 21.37
CA ARG A 364 -8.18 -11.37 20.03
C ARG A 364 -8.21 -10.05 19.24
N PRO A 365 -8.36 -10.10 17.90
CA PRO A 365 -8.53 -8.91 17.09
C PRO A 365 -9.88 -8.22 17.34
N ARG A 366 -9.91 -6.90 17.22
CA ARG A 366 -11.12 -6.06 17.30
C ARG A 366 -12.01 -6.17 16.07
N LEU A 367 -11.41 -6.49 14.92
CA LEU A 367 -12.08 -6.69 13.63
C LEU A 367 -11.29 -7.70 12.78
N ILE A 368 -12.00 -8.53 12.00
CA ILE A 368 -11.41 -9.42 10.97
C ILE A 368 -12.32 -9.38 9.73
N LYS A 369 -11.76 -9.13 8.55
CA LYS A 369 -12.48 -9.11 7.27
C LYS A 369 -11.75 -9.98 6.24
N ARG A 370 -12.53 -10.82 5.56
CA ARG A 370 -12.12 -11.56 4.35
C ARG A 370 -12.34 -10.71 3.11
N ASP A 371 -11.70 -11.10 2.02
CA ASP A 371 -11.88 -10.48 0.70
C ASP A 371 -11.56 -8.97 0.72
N VAL A 372 -10.56 -8.58 1.54
CA VAL A 372 -9.99 -7.21 1.59
C VAL A 372 -8.55 -7.23 2.10
N LYS A 373 -7.70 -6.38 1.54
CA LYS A 373 -6.38 -6.05 2.11
C LYS A 373 -6.42 -4.62 2.66
N TYR A 374 -6.39 -4.49 3.98
CA TYR A 374 -6.29 -3.20 4.64
C TYR A 374 -4.85 -2.67 4.63
N THR A 375 -4.69 -1.38 4.39
CA THR A 375 -3.39 -0.72 4.19
C THR A 375 -3.08 0.35 5.23
N GLN A 376 -4.09 1.00 5.80
CA GLN A 376 -3.98 2.14 6.72
C GLN A 376 -5.15 2.16 7.72
N ILE A 377 -4.96 2.77 8.89
CA ILE A 377 -5.99 2.99 9.91
C ILE A 377 -5.81 4.33 10.63
N VAL A 378 -6.92 5.00 10.92
CA VAL A 378 -7.01 6.03 11.95
C VAL A 378 -8.25 5.79 12.81
N VAL A 379 -8.25 6.25 14.06
CA VAL A 379 -9.33 6.01 15.02
C VAL A 379 -9.75 7.31 15.69
N ASP A 380 -11.05 7.59 15.72
CA ASP A 380 -11.64 8.72 16.46
C ASP A 380 -12.43 8.19 17.67
N GLN A 381 -12.36 8.87 18.81
CA GLN A 381 -13.15 8.49 20.00
C GLN A 381 -14.40 9.36 20.12
N VAL A 382 -15.55 8.79 19.78
CA VAL A 382 -16.80 9.51 19.56
C VAL A 382 -17.76 9.29 20.73
N ARG A 383 -18.30 10.38 21.30
CA ARG A 383 -19.37 10.31 22.30
C ARG A 383 -20.74 10.27 21.61
N ALA A 384 -21.44 9.15 21.72
CA ALA A 384 -22.83 9.01 21.27
C ALA A 384 -23.82 9.77 22.18
N LEU A 385 -25.07 9.97 21.72
CA LEU A 385 -26.11 10.71 22.47
C LEU A 385 -26.45 10.09 23.84
N ASN A 386 -26.21 8.80 24.03
CA ASN A 386 -26.37 8.12 25.32
C ASN A 386 -25.19 8.35 26.30
N GLY A 387 -24.19 9.16 25.91
CA GLY A 387 -22.99 9.45 26.68
C GLY A 387 -21.87 8.41 26.56
N THR A 388 -22.11 7.24 25.95
CA THR A 388 -21.10 6.19 25.73
C THR A 388 -20.05 6.65 24.71
N LEU A 389 -18.79 6.31 24.97
CA LEU A 389 -17.67 6.52 24.03
C LEU A 389 -17.51 5.28 23.14
N TYR A 390 -17.31 5.51 21.84
CA TYR A 390 -17.03 4.48 20.84
C TYR A 390 -15.79 4.84 20.04
N ASP A 391 -14.83 3.91 19.95
CA ASP A 391 -13.65 4.07 19.11
C ASP A 391 -14.01 3.68 17.66
N VAL A 392 -14.20 4.69 16.80
CA VAL A 392 -14.59 4.50 15.39
C VAL A 392 -13.33 4.37 14.54
N MET A 393 -13.15 3.19 13.95
CA MET A 393 -12.03 2.85 13.08
C MET A 393 -12.35 3.24 11.63
N PHE A 394 -11.51 4.07 11.03
CA PHE A 394 -11.51 4.38 9.60
C PHE A 394 -10.34 3.64 8.96
N ILE A 395 -10.63 2.65 8.12
CA ILE A 395 -9.64 1.66 7.63
C ILE A 395 -9.56 1.72 6.10
N GLY A 396 -8.39 2.05 5.56
CA GLY A 396 -8.15 2.13 4.12
C GLY A 396 -7.83 0.78 3.48
N THR A 397 -8.21 0.59 2.21
CA THR A 397 -7.94 -0.63 1.43
C THR A 397 -6.92 -0.40 0.32
N ASP A 398 -6.36 -1.51 -0.19
CA ASP A 398 -5.50 -1.48 -1.37
C ASP A 398 -6.25 -1.27 -2.70
N GLN A 399 -7.59 -1.18 -2.67
CA GLN A 399 -8.46 -0.87 -3.80
C GLN A 399 -9.07 0.55 -3.71
N GLY A 400 -8.44 1.47 -2.96
CA GLY A 400 -8.89 2.88 -2.91
C GLY A 400 -10.20 3.14 -2.15
N ALA A 401 -10.69 2.15 -1.39
CA ALA A 401 -11.89 2.25 -0.57
C ALA A 401 -11.55 2.46 0.92
N LEU A 402 -12.53 2.98 1.66
CA LEU A 402 -12.46 3.20 3.10
C LEU A 402 -13.62 2.48 3.79
N HIS A 403 -13.33 1.69 4.81
CA HIS A 403 -14.33 1.08 5.68
C HIS A 403 -14.43 1.87 6.98
N LYS A 404 -15.65 2.24 7.39
CA LYS A 404 -15.94 2.84 8.70
C LYS A 404 -16.54 1.77 9.62
N ALA A 405 -15.93 1.52 10.77
CA ALA A 405 -16.31 0.40 11.64
C ALA A 405 -16.20 0.70 13.14
N ILE A 406 -16.99 0.00 13.95
CA ILE A 406 -16.86 -0.06 15.42
C ILE A 406 -16.72 -1.50 15.90
N SER A 407 -16.08 -1.65 17.05
CA SER A 407 -16.06 -2.87 17.85
C SER A 407 -16.84 -2.61 19.14
N TYR A 408 -17.86 -3.41 19.45
CA TYR A 408 -18.62 -3.33 20.70
C TYR A 408 -18.79 -4.74 21.29
N GLU A 409 -19.30 -4.84 22.53
CA GLU A 409 -19.30 -6.07 23.33
C GLU A 409 -19.86 -7.32 22.60
N ASN A 410 -20.85 -7.11 21.72
CA ASN A 410 -21.56 -8.16 21.01
C ASN A 410 -21.14 -8.32 19.54
N GLY A 411 -20.06 -7.68 19.10
CA GLY A 411 -19.46 -7.91 17.78
C GLY A 411 -18.77 -6.71 17.13
N MET A 412 -18.25 -6.95 15.92
CA MET A 412 -17.78 -5.92 15.00
C MET A 412 -18.90 -5.51 14.04
N HIS A 413 -18.99 -4.21 13.73
CA HIS A 413 -19.92 -3.69 12.72
C HIS A 413 -19.19 -2.71 11.80
N ILE A 414 -19.24 -2.98 10.50
CA ILE A 414 -18.85 -2.04 9.45
C ILE A 414 -20.13 -1.30 9.03
N MET A 415 -20.14 0.02 9.18
CA MET A 415 -21.30 0.89 8.94
C MET A 415 -21.45 1.23 7.45
N GLU A 416 -20.35 1.71 6.85
CA GLU A 416 -20.28 2.09 5.45
C GLU A 416 -18.92 1.76 4.84
N GLU A 417 -18.95 1.57 3.51
CA GLU A 417 -17.80 1.42 2.62
C GLU A 417 -17.87 2.56 1.61
N ILE A 418 -16.78 3.31 1.45
CA ILE A 418 -16.72 4.52 0.63
C ILE A 418 -15.56 4.38 -0.36
N GLN A 419 -15.86 4.35 -1.66
CA GLN A 419 -14.83 4.41 -2.70
C GLN A 419 -14.27 5.85 -2.77
N LEU A 420 -13.07 6.06 -2.24
CA LEU A 420 -12.42 7.38 -2.24
C LEU A 420 -11.69 7.65 -3.57
N PHE A 421 -11.00 6.64 -4.11
CA PHE A 421 -10.30 6.73 -5.40
C PHE A 421 -11.04 5.94 -6.48
N PRO A 422 -11.69 6.57 -7.47
CA PRO A 422 -12.49 5.87 -8.49
C PRO A 422 -11.72 4.87 -9.36
N ASN A 423 -10.40 5.04 -9.48
CA ASN A 423 -9.50 4.15 -10.24
C ASN A 423 -8.98 2.95 -9.41
N PHE A 424 -9.51 2.76 -8.20
CA PHE A 424 -9.08 1.76 -7.21
C PHE A 424 -7.62 1.92 -6.74
N ASP A 425 -7.07 3.14 -6.79
CA ASP A 425 -5.72 3.45 -6.29
C ASP A 425 -5.61 3.16 -4.79
N SER A 426 -4.76 2.21 -4.43
CA SER A 426 -4.38 1.83 -3.05
C SER A 426 -4.19 3.05 -2.13
N ILE A 427 -4.88 3.05 -0.98
CA ILE A 427 -4.70 4.09 0.06
C ILE A 427 -3.37 3.82 0.76
N GLN A 428 -2.45 4.78 0.68
CA GLN A 428 -1.07 4.65 1.17
C GLN A 428 -0.85 5.34 2.51
N THR A 429 -1.64 6.38 2.78
CA THR A 429 -1.61 7.13 4.04
C THR A 429 -2.99 7.70 4.35
N LEU A 430 -3.36 7.71 5.64
CA LEU A 430 -4.57 8.35 6.18
C LEU A 430 -4.19 9.41 7.23
N LEU A 431 -5.00 10.47 7.34
CA LEU A 431 -4.91 11.47 8.40
C LEU A 431 -6.31 11.88 8.85
N LEU A 432 -6.55 11.84 10.16
CA LEU A 432 -7.77 12.35 10.79
C LEU A 432 -7.48 13.74 11.39
N SER A 433 -8.44 14.67 11.26
CA SER A 433 -8.50 15.88 12.09
C SER A 433 -9.76 15.82 12.94
N SER A 434 -9.60 15.71 14.26
CA SER A 434 -10.71 15.61 15.22
C SER A 434 -11.12 16.97 15.81
N LYS A 435 -10.61 18.09 15.27
CA LYS A 435 -10.93 19.46 15.71
C LYS A 435 -12.44 19.70 15.70
N LYS A 436 -13.02 20.08 16.84
CA LYS A 436 -14.47 20.23 17.04
C LYS A 436 -15.11 21.10 15.95
N GLY A 437 -16.19 20.61 15.35
CA GLY A 437 -16.91 21.27 14.24
C GLY A 437 -16.16 21.33 12.89
N LYS A 438 -14.95 20.74 12.81
CA LYS A 438 -14.03 20.80 11.66
C LYS A 438 -13.47 19.40 11.32
N GLN A 439 -14.28 18.35 11.54
CA GLN A 439 -13.86 16.95 11.46
C GLN A 439 -13.80 16.42 10.02
N TYR A 440 -12.60 16.05 9.58
CA TYR A 440 -12.34 15.49 8.24
C TYR A 440 -11.30 14.37 8.29
N LEU A 441 -11.43 13.45 7.34
CA LEU A 441 -10.42 12.46 6.99
C LEU A 441 -9.76 12.86 5.65
N TYR A 442 -8.44 12.77 5.59
CA TYR A 442 -7.66 12.93 4.36
C TYR A 442 -7.01 11.59 4.00
N ALA A 443 -7.13 11.17 2.75
CA ALA A 443 -6.61 9.90 2.23
C ALA A 443 -5.72 10.15 1.01
N GLY A 444 -4.59 9.44 0.92
CA GLY A 444 -3.55 9.69 -0.08
C GLY A 444 -3.17 8.44 -0.87
N SER A 445 -2.92 8.60 -2.16
CA SER A 445 -2.53 7.53 -3.08
C SER A 445 -1.47 8.00 -4.09
N ASN A 446 -1.11 7.15 -5.05
CA ASN A 446 -0.23 7.54 -6.15
C ASN A 446 -0.80 8.66 -7.05
N THR A 447 -2.12 8.84 -7.07
CA THR A 447 -2.82 9.74 -8.02
C THR A 447 -3.32 11.04 -7.40
N GLY A 448 -3.41 11.14 -6.07
CA GLY A 448 -3.77 12.39 -5.40
C GLY A 448 -4.13 12.25 -3.92
N VAL A 449 -4.79 13.28 -3.40
CA VAL A 449 -5.36 13.33 -2.04
C VAL A 449 -6.87 13.53 -2.14
N VAL A 450 -7.62 12.83 -1.30
CA VAL A 450 -9.08 12.93 -1.18
C VAL A 450 -9.43 13.35 0.24
N GLN A 451 -10.38 14.28 0.37
CA GLN A 451 -10.95 14.72 1.65
C GLN A 451 -12.37 14.15 1.78
N SER A 452 -12.66 13.53 2.92
CA SER A 452 -13.99 13.02 3.29
C SER A 452 -14.43 13.63 4.62
N PRO A 453 -15.72 13.93 4.83
CA PRO A 453 -16.25 14.06 6.18
C PRO A 453 -16.15 12.71 6.92
N VAL A 454 -16.20 12.76 8.25
CA VAL A 454 -16.21 11.56 9.13
C VAL A 454 -17.54 10.79 9.12
N ALA A 455 -18.61 11.39 8.63
CA ALA A 455 -19.94 10.77 8.52
C ALA A 455 -20.77 11.45 7.42
N PHE A 456 -21.76 10.72 6.89
CA PHE A 456 -22.65 11.19 5.83
C PHE A 456 -24.13 11.07 6.23
N CYS A 457 -24.49 11.58 7.42
CA CYS A 457 -25.81 11.38 8.03
C CYS A 457 -27.00 11.74 7.12
N GLU A 458 -26.85 12.77 6.29
CA GLU A 458 -27.85 13.25 5.32
C GLU A 458 -28.24 12.19 4.25
N LYS A 459 -27.45 11.11 4.05
CA LYS A 459 -27.82 9.96 3.22
C LYS A 459 -29.02 9.18 3.78
N TYR A 460 -29.26 9.26 5.09
CA TYR A 460 -30.29 8.49 5.80
C TYR A 460 -31.62 9.25 5.84
N SER A 461 -32.56 8.80 5.01
CA SER A 461 -33.81 9.50 4.66
C SER A 461 -34.93 9.41 5.70
N THR A 462 -34.84 8.47 6.63
CA THR A 462 -35.86 8.19 7.65
C THR A 462 -35.19 7.93 8.99
N CYS A 463 -35.98 7.99 10.07
CA CYS A 463 -35.51 7.58 11.40
C CYS A 463 -34.98 6.14 11.40
N VAL A 464 -35.66 5.23 10.69
CA VAL A 464 -35.27 3.82 10.59
C VAL A 464 -33.94 3.68 9.84
N ASP A 465 -33.75 4.34 8.69
CA ASP A 465 -32.45 4.40 7.99
C ASP A 465 -31.34 4.89 8.94
N CYS A 466 -31.60 5.99 9.66
CA CYS A 466 -30.64 6.69 10.51
C CYS A 466 -30.20 5.86 11.73
N VAL A 467 -31.13 5.12 12.34
CA VAL A 467 -30.84 4.26 13.50
C VAL A 467 -30.22 2.92 13.07
N LEU A 468 -30.67 2.32 11.96
CA LEU A 468 -30.09 1.07 11.45
C LEU A 468 -28.63 1.23 11.00
N ALA A 469 -28.22 2.43 10.58
CA ALA A 469 -26.84 2.77 10.26
C ALA A 469 -25.86 2.66 11.45
N ARG A 470 -26.38 2.74 12.70
CA ARG A 470 -25.61 2.56 13.95
C ARG A 470 -24.35 3.45 14.07
N ASP A 471 -24.38 4.62 13.43
CA ASP A 471 -23.27 5.55 13.33
C ASP A 471 -23.24 6.50 14.55
N PRO A 472 -22.19 6.49 15.40
CA PRO A 472 -22.06 7.38 16.56
C PRO A 472 -22.11 8.87 16.24
N TYR A 473 -21.79 9.28 15.01
CA TYR A 473 -21.86 10.67 14.57
C TYR A 473 -23.28 11.11 14.15
N CYS A 474 -24.21 10.18 13.91
CA CYS A 474 -25.52 10.48 13.31
C CYS A 474 -26.68 10.26 14.26
N GLY A 475 -27.62 11.21 14.31
CA GLY A 475 -28.87 11.08 15.07
C GLY A 475 -30.06 11.67 14.31
N TRP A 476 -31.22 11.05 14.46
CA TRP A 476 -32.45 11.53 13.83
C TRP A 476 -33.05 12.68 14.64
N ASN A 477 -33.30 13.81 13.99
CA ASN A 477 -33.98 14.97 14.57
C ASN A 477 -35.47 14.95 14.15
N PRO A 478 -36.43 14.63 15.04
CA PRO A 478 -37.84 14.53 14.67
C PRO A 478 -38.44 15.85 14.19
N HIS A 479 -38.05 16.98 14.78
CA HIS A 479 -38.57 18.30 14.44
C HIS A 479 -38.18 18.73 13.02
N LYS A 480 -36.96 18.39 12.58
CA LYS A 480 -36.50 18.59 11.20
C LYS A 480 -36.89 17.47 10.24
N SER A 481 -37.26 16.30 10.78
CA SER A 481 -37.45 15.05 10.01
C SER A 481 -36.25 14.72 9.12
N LEU A 482 -35.05 14.80 9.69
CA LEU A 482 -33.76 14.58 9.02
C LEU A 482 -32.80 13.82 9.95
N CYS A 483 -31.93 13.00 9.36
CA CYS A 483 -30.76 12.45 10.05
C CYS A 483 -29.60 13.46 9.99
N SER A 484 -29.20 13.98 11.14
CA SER A 484 -28.20 15.04 11.28
C SER A 484 -26.93 14.54 11.96
N ASP A 485 -25.82 15.23 11.67
CA ASP A 485 -24.56 15.12 12.41
C ASP A 485 -24.71 15.71 13.83
N ILE A 486 -24.43 14.92 14.86
CA ILE A 486 -24.64 15.31 16.26
C ILE A 486 -23.63 16.36 16.75
N PHE A 487 -22.58 16.68 15.99
CA PHE A 487 -21.57 17.68 16.37
C PHE A 487 -21.67 19.00 15.59
N LYS A 488 -22.56 19.08 14.59
CA LYS A 488 -22.80 20.31 13.80
C LYS A 488 -23.90 21.23 14.35
N GLU A 489 -24.84 20.69 15.15
CA GLU A 489 -25.92 21.47 15.78
C GLU A 489 -25.61 21.74 17.26
N SER A 490 -26.28 22.72 17.90
CA SER A 490 -26.06 23.01 19.33
C SER A 490 -26.57 21.89 20.26
N GLU A 491 -25.99 21.75 21.46
CA GLU A 491 -26.27 20.65 22.39
C GLU A 491 -27.61 20.75 23.15
N ASN A 492 -28.28 21.91 23.12
CA ASN A 492 -29.49 22.18 23.93
C ASN A 492 -30.69 21.30 23.55
N ASN A 493 -31.29 20.63 24.56
CA ASN A 493 -32.55 19.87 24.53
C ASN A 493 -32.86 19.16 23.20
N ARG A 494 -32.07 18.12 22.92
CA ARG A 494 -32.23 17.27 21.74
C ARG A 494 -33.11 16.07 22.05
N ASP A 495 -34.39 16.14 21.67
CA ASP A 495 -35.27 14.97 21.52
C ASP A 495 -34.88 14.14 20.27
N TRP A 496 -33.59 13.83 20.13
CA TRP A 496 -33.02 13.13 18.97
C TRP A 496 -32.93 11.63 19.21
N ILE A 497 -33.12 10.85 18.16
CA ILE A 497 -33.15 9.38 18.23
C ILE A 497 -31.85 8.84 17.63
N GLN A 498 -31.05 8.15 18.46
CA GLN A 498 -29.87 7.40 18.06
C GLN A 498 -29.80 6.11 18.90
N ASN A 499 -29.51 4.97 18.28
CA ASN A 499 -29.30 3.71 18.99
C ASN A 499 -28.21 2.89 18.29
N ILE A 500 -26.99 2.92 18.83
CA ILE A 500 -25.81 2.23 18.25
C ILE A 500 -25.97 0.70 18.25
N SER A 501 -26.96 0.17 18.98
CA SER A 501 -27.30 -1.25 18.95
C SER A 501 -28.29 -1.64 17.84
N GLY A 502 -28.78 -0.64 17.08
CA GLY A 502 -29.63 -0.77 15.89
C GLY A 502 -31.10 -1.06 16.15
N ASP A 503 -31.59 -0.80 17.37
CA ASP A 503 -33.01 -0.89 17.70
C ASP A 503 -33.72 0.42 17.34
N ALA A 504 -34.50 0.38 16.26
CA ALA A 504 -35.26 1.51 15.72
C ALA A 504 -36.71 1.60 16.25
N SER A 505 -37.08 0.86 17.31
CA SER A 505 -38.45 0.87 17.87
C SER A 505 -38.92 2.25 18.39
N SER A 506 -38.00 3.16 18.69
CA SER A 506 -38.31 4.56 19.05
C SER A 506 -38.74 5.42 17.85
N CYS A 507 -38.61 4.94 16.62
CA CYS A 507 -38.99 5.68 15.42
C CYS A 507 -40.51 5.66 15.18
N SER A 508 -41.08 6.80 14.80
CA SER A 508 -42.50 6.90 14.43
C SER A 508 -42.69 6.78 12.91
N ASP A 509 -43.49 5.80 12.47
CA ASP A 509 -43.77 5.54 11.05
C ASP A 509 -44.66 6.60 10.41
N LYS A 510 -44.03 7.71 9.98
CA LYS A 510 -44.63 8.74 9.11
C LYS A 510 -43.81 8.95 7.84
N VAL A 511 -43.52 7.85 7.16
CA VAL A 511 -42.90 7.87 5.82
C VAL A 511 -43.85 8.58 4.84
N ARG A 512 -43.34 9.54 4.06
CA ARG A 512 -44.10 10.14 2.95
C ARG A 512 -44.23 9.13 1.82
N GLU A 513 -45.37 8.46 1.73
CA GLU A 513 -45.66 7.51 0.66
C GLU A 513 -45.79 8.20 -0.71
N HIS A 514 -44.70 8.25 -1.47
CA HIS A 514 -44.74 8.61 -2.89
C HIS A 514 -45.09 7.38 -3.72
N SER A 515 -46.32 7.31 -4.23
CA SER A 515 -46.80 6.24 -5.11
C SER A 515 -46.43 6.50 -6.57
N LEU A 516 -45.71 5.55 -7.18
CA LEU A 516 -45.34 5.58 -8.60
C LEU A 516 -46.44 4.90 -9.43
N GLN A 517 -47.19 5.68 -10.20
CA GLN A 517 -48.21 5.15 -11.12
C GLN A 517 -47.59 4.66 -12.43
N HIS A 518 -48.06 3.53 -12.95
CA HIS A 518 -47.64 2.95 -14.22
C HIS A 518 -48.85 2.45 -15.01
N THR A 519 -48.85 2.63 -16.33
CA THR A 519 -49.95 2.17 -17.21
C THR A 519 -49.44 1.33 -18.38
N PHE A 520 -49.71 0.02 -18.33
CA PHE A 520 -49.20 -0.96 -19.30
C PHE A 520 -50.28 -1.47 -20.28
N GLY A 521 -49.86 -2.18 -21.33
CA GLY A 521 -50.76 -2.88 -22.25
C GLY A 521 -51.04 -4.31 -21.80
N HIS A 522 -52.22 -4.85 -22.10
CA HIS A 522 -52.51 -6.28 -21.86
C HIS A 522 -51.50 -7.17 -22.61
N GLY A 523 -51.03 -8.23 -21.98
CA GLY A 523 -50.00 -9.13 -22.50
C GLY A 523 -48.56 -8.58 -22.50
N SER A 524 -48.35 -7.30 -22.16
CA SER A 524 -46.99 -6.73 -22.06
C SER A 524 -46.29 -7.15 -20.75
N THR A 525 -45.06 -6.66 -20.53
CA THR A 525 -44.25 -6.94 -19.34
C THR A 525 -43.99 -5.64 -18.57
N ALA A 526 -44.16 -5.64 -17.25
CA ALA A 526 -43.82 -4.51 -16.39
C ALA A 526 -42.44 -4.68 -15.74
N GLU A 527 -41.72 -3.57 -15.57
CA GLU A 527 -40.52 -3.47 -14.76
C GLU A 527 -40.78 -2.51 -13.58
N LEU A 528 -40.88 -3.05 -12.36
CA LEU A 528 -41.09 -2.26 -11.14
C LEU A 528 -39.76 -2.10 -10.40
N LYS A 529 -39.13 -0.94 -10.54
CA LYS A 529 -37.79 -0.63 -10.03
C LYS A 529 -37.79 -0.37 -8.52
N CYS A 530 -36.89 -1.04 -7.80
CA CYS A 530 -36.67 -0.88 -6.37
C CYS A 530 -35.20 -1.06 -6.01
N SER A 531 -34.63 -0.06 -5.32
CA SER A 531 -33.22 -0.04 -4.91
C SER A 531 -33.08 -0.05 -3.38
N LYS A 532 -32.46 -1.08 -2.82
CA LYS A 532 -32.11 -1.12 -1.40
C LYS A 532 -30.91 -0.20 -1.10
N LYS A 533 -30.88 0.40 0.09
CA LYS A 533 -29.73 1.16 0.61
C LYS A 533 -28.73 0.27 1.37
N SER A 534 -29.23 -0.58 2.28
CA SER A 534 -28.39 -1.50 3.04
C SER A 534 -28.00 -2.73 2.21
N ASN A 535 -26.71 -3.07 2.21
CA ASN A 535 -26.22 -4.33 1.65
C ASN A 535 -26.67 -5.55 2.46
N LEU A 536 -26.91 -5.39 3.77
CA LEU A 536 -27.35 -6.45 4.69
C LEU A 536 -28.87 -6.71 4.61
N ALA A 537 -29.66 -5.75 4.15
CA ALA A 537 -31.11 -5.92 3.99
C ALA A 537 -31.48 -6.85 2.83
N GLN A 538 -32.52 -7.66 3.04
CA GLN A 538 -33.22 -8.42 2.00
C GLN A 538 -34.31 -7.55 1.37
N VAL A 539 -34.60 -7.74 0.07
CA VAL A 539 -35.76 -7.13 -0.59
C VAL A 539 -36.91 -8.12 -0.61
N VAL A 540 -38.09 -7.68 -0.18
CA VAL A 540 -39.34 -8.45 -0.20
C VAL A 540 -40.42 -7.66 -0.91
N TRP A 541 -41.13 -8.32 -1.82
CA TRP A 541 -42.24 -7.73 -2.56
C TRP A 541 -43.58 -8.15 -1.96
N LYS A 542 -44.54 -7.23 -1.98
CA LYS A 542 -45.95 -7.49 -1.65
C LYS A 542 -46.86 -7.08 -2.81
N PHE A 543 -47.98 -7.76 -2.94
CA PHE A 543 -49.08 -7.42 -3.85
C PHE A 543 -50.39 -7.77 -3.18
N LYS A 544 -51.34 -6.82 -3.12
CA LYS A 544 -52.62 -6.98 -2.38
C LYS A 544 -52.36 -7.43 -0.92
N ASP A 545 -51.42 -6.74 -0.28
CA ASP A 545 -50.90 -6.93 1.09
C ASP A 545 -50.23 -8.30 1.41
N ASP A 546 -50.46 -9.33 0.61
CA ASP A 546 -49.73 -10.61 0.67
C ASP A 546 -48.28 -10.51 0.17
N VAL A 547 -47.41 -11.37 0.71
CA VAL A 547 -46.00 -11.48 0.26
C VAL A 547 -45.95 -12.21 -1.08
N LEU A 548 -45.39 -11.55 -2.09
CA LEU A 548 -45.35 -12.03 -3.46
C LEU A 548 -44.31 -13.14 -3.63
N LYS A 549 -44.77 -14.34 -3.99
CA LYS A 549 -43.90 -15.43 -4.44
C LYS A 549 -43.39 -15.14 -5.85
N VAL A 550 -42.10 -14.83 -5.98
CA VAL A 550 -41.44 -14.56 -7.27
C VAL A 550 -41.08 -15.89 -7.94
N GLU A 551 -42.06 -16.46 -8.66
CA GLU A 551 -41.93 -17.74 -9.35
C GLU A 551 -42.08 -17.59 -10.87
N SER A 552 -41.19 -18.25 -11.62
CA SER A 552 -41.23 -18.29 -13.08
C SER A 552 -42.37 -19.19 -13.60
N PRO A 553 -43.05 -18.85 -14.71
CA PRO A 553 -42.70 -17.80 -15.67
C PRO A 553 -43.33 -16.42 -15.37
N LYS A 554 -44.22 -16.31 -14.38
CA LYS A 554 -45.03 -15.09 -14.18
C LYS A 554 -44.20 -13.92 -13.64
N TYR A 555 -43.30 -14.20 -12.70
CA TYR A 555 -42.47 -13.20 -12.03
C TYR A 555 -40.98 -13.55 -12.13
N ARG A 556 -40.12 -12.53 -12.19
CA ARG A 556 -38.66 -12.69 -12.06
C ARG A 556 -38.07 -11.48 -11.35
N LEU A 557 -37.11 -11.72 -10.45
CA LEU A 557 -36.27 -10.66 -9.91
C LEU A 557 -35.10 -10.40 -10.87
N LEU A 558 -34.92 -9.13 -11.22
CA LEU A 558 -33.66 -8.55 -11.65
C LEU A 558 -33.08 -7.80 -10.44
N GLU A 559 -31.76 -7.57 -10.36
CA GLU A 559 -31.10 -7.10 -9.12
C GLU A 559 -31.75 -5.89 -8.42
N LYS A 560 -32.39 -5.01 -9.21
CA LYS A 560 -33.01 -3.75 -8.75
C LYS A 560 -34.45 -3.59 -9.27
N ALA A 561 -35.11 -4.67 -9.68
CA ALA A 561 -36.49 -4.61 -10.20
C ALA A 561 -37.25 -5.95 -10.11
N LEU A 562 -38.57 -5.87 -9.90
CA LEU A 562 -39.50 -6.96 -10.16
C LEU A 562 -39.98 -6.89 -11.62
N LEU A 563 -39.80 -7.98 -12.37
CA LEU A 563 -40.39 -8.17 -13.69
C LEU A 563 -41.68 -8.97 -13.56
N ILE A 564 -42.75 -8.49 -14.20
CA ILE A 564 -44.07 -9.13 -14.26
C ILE A 564 -44.40 -9.39 -15.72
N PHE A 565 -44.41 -10.66 -16.14
CA PHE A 565 -44.64 -11.04 -17.54
C PHE A 565 -46.12 -11.26 -17.85
N ASN A 566 -46.50 -11.10 -19.12
CA ASN A 566 -47.84 -11.36 -19.64
C ASN A 566 -48.96 -10.76 -18.75
N LEU A 567 -48.99 -9.42 -18.67
CA LEU A 567 -49.90 -8.69 -17.79
C LEU A 567 -51.37 -8.89 -18.16
N SER A 568 -52.18 -9.12 -17.13
CA SER A 568 -53.61 -9.41 -17.16
C SER A 568 -54.36 -8.52 -16.16
N GLU A 569 -55.69 -8.46 -16.23
CA GLU A 569 -56.48 -7.64 -15.29
C GLU A 569 -56.25 -8.02 -13.82
N GLY A 570 -55.96 -9.31 -13.55
CA GLY A 570 -55.63 -9.80 -12.20
C GLY A 570 -54.33 -9.23 -11.61
N ASP A 571 -53.42 -8.73 -12.44
CA ASP A 571 -52.16 -8.09 -12.04
C ASP A 571 -52.30 -6.59 -11.74
N SER A 572 -53.46 -5.98 -12.04
CA SER A 572 -53.69 -4.57 -11.69
C SER A 572 -53.85 -4.40 -10.17
N GLY A 573 -53.27 -3.34 -9.62
CA GLY A 573 -53.29 -3.04 -8.19
C GLY A 573 -51.99 -2.42 -7.65
N VAL A 574 -51.83 -2.49 -6.32
CA VAL A 574 -50.67 -1.92 -5.62
C VAL A 574 -49.62 -3.00 -5.36
N TYR A 575 -48.41 -2.78 -5.86
CA TYR A 575 -47.20 -3.51 -5.51
C TYR A 575 -46.37 -2.67 -4.53
N GLN A 576 -45.90 -3.28 -3.44
CA GLN A 576 -44.95 -2.66 -2.52
C GLN A 576 -43.62 -3.39 -2.57
N CYS A 577 -42.53 -2.65 -2.57
CA CYS A 577 -41.19 -3.16 -2.32
C CYS A 577 -40.76 -2.75 -0.91
N LEU A 578 -40.32 -3.71 -0.10
CA LEU A 578 -39.84 -3.51 1.25
C LEU A 578 -38.37 -3.95 1.38
N SER A 579 -37.56 -3.20 2.09
CA SER A 579 -36.29 -3.68 2.66
C SER A 579 -36.55 -4.24 4.05
N GLU A 580 -36.04 -5.44 4.31
CA GLU A 580 -36.08 -6.07 5.62
C GLU A 580 -34.65 -6.35 6.11
N GLU A 581 -34.26 -5.77 7.24
CA GLU A 581 -32.98 -6.04 7.89
C GLU A 581 -33.19 -6.69 9.27
N LYS A 582 -32.40 -7.72 9.59
CA LYS A 582 -32.43 -8.37 10.90
C LYS A 582 -31.31 -7.79 11.78
N VAL A 583 -31.69 -7.17 12.90
CA VAL A 583 -30.76 -6.65 13.89
C VAL A 583 -30.94 -7.43 15.20
N LYS A 584 -29.88 -8.11 15.64
CA LYS A 584 -29.93 -9.08 16.74
C LYS A 584 -31.04 -10.12 16.49
N ASN A 585 -32.11 -10.07 17.29
CA ASN A 585 -33.29 -10.93 17.19
C ASN A 585 -34.54 -10.22 16.63
N GLN A 586 -34.49 -8.90 16.42
CA GLN A 586 -35.58 -8.13 15.82
C GLN A 586 -35.39 -8.01 14.31
N LYS A 587 -36.49 -7.70 13.60
CA LYS A 587 -36.54 -7.56 12.15
C LYS A 587 -37.24 -6.25 11.83
N PHE A 588 -36.53 -5.34 11.18
CA PHE A 588 -37.04 -4.02 10.79
C PHE A 588 -37.37 -4.03 9.30
N SER A 589 -38.61 -3.67 8.96
CA SER A 589 -39.13 -3.74 7.59
C SER A 589 -39.63 -2.35 7.17
N GLN A 590 -39.04 -1.80 6.11
CA GLN A 590 -39.29 -0.43 5.63
C GLN A 590 -39.74 -0.47 4.16
N VAL A 591 -40.78 0.28 3.80
CA VAL A 591 -41.22 0.40 2.39
C VAL A 591 -40.22 1.25 1.61
N LEU A 592 -39.58 0.66 0.61
CA LEU A 592 -38.65 1.34 -0.31
C LEU A 592 -39.38 2.01 -1.47
N ALA A 593 -40.43 1.36 -1.99
CA ALA A 593 -41.20 1.86 -3.13
C ALA A 593 -42.64 1.33 -3.09
N LYS A 594 -43.60 2.15 -3.54
CA LYS A 594 -45.01 1.80 -3.73
C LYS A 594 -45.37 2.08 -5.18
N HIS A 595 -45.77 1.05 -5.93
CA HIS A 595 -46.14 1.16 -7.33
C HIS A 595 -47.63 0.84 -7.51
N VAL A 596 -48.32 1.65 -8.31
CA VAL A 596 -49.71 1.40 -8.72
C VAL A 596 -49.67 0.99 -10.18
N LEU A 597 -50.06 -0.25 -10.47
CA LEU A 597 -50.08 -0.82 -11.81
C LEU A 597 -51.51 -0.85 -12.35
N GLU A 598 -51.73 -0.17 -13.46
CA GLU A 598 -52.98 -0.18 -14.21
C GLU A 598 -52.78 -0.67 -15.64
N LEU A 599 -53.82 -1.28 -16.22
CA LEU A 599 -53.86 -1.66 -17.63
C LEU A 599 -54.67 -0.67 -18.46
N LYS A 600 -54.16 -0.35 -19.65
CA LYS A 600 -54.89 0.42 -20.68
C LYS A 600 -56.11 -0.38 -21.13
N LYS A 601 -57.30 0.11 -20.79
CA LYS A 601 -58.58 -0.44 -21.26
C LYS A 601 -58.63 -0.38 -22.79
N ILE A 602 -59.00 -1.51 -23.42
CA ILE A 602 -59.21 -1.58 -24.87
C ILE A 602 -60.51 -0.84 -25.20
N GLN A 603 -60.41 0.31 -25.87
CA GLN A 603 -61.59 1.00 -26.42
C GLN A 603 -62.11 0.23 -27.64
N HIS A 604 -63.15 -0.58 -27.42
CA HIS A 604 -63.92 -1.17 -28.51
C HIS A 604 -64.83 -0.09 -29.14
N THR A 605 -64.34 0.57 -30.19
CA THR A 605 -65.13 1.51 -30.99
C THR A 605 -66.18 0.76 -31.81
N THR A 606 -67.42 0.72 -31.33
CA THR A 606 -68.53 0.06 -32.01
C THR A 606 -68.87 0.77 -33.32
N LEU A 607 -68.60 0.12 -34.46
CA LEU A 607 -68.93 0.62 -35.79
C LEU A 607 -70.41 0.34 -36.13
N SER A 608 -71.22 1.41 -36.19
CA SER A 608 -72.59 1.34 -36.71
C SER A 608 -72.63 1.20 -38.25
N PRO A 609 -73.61 0.48 -38.84
CA PRO A 609 -73.69 0.29 -40.29
C PRO A 609 -74.05 1.57 -41.05
N LYS A 610 -73.55 1.69 -42.30
CA LYS A 610 -73.94 2.76 -43.25
C LYS A 610 -75.22 2.38 -44.02
N GLN A 611 -76.05 3.38 -44.33
CA GLN A 611 -77.00 3.34 -45.45
C GLN A 611 -76.54 4.29 -46.59
N PRO A 612 -77.12 4.18 -47.82
CA PRO A 612 -76.46 4.67 -49.04
C PRO A 612 -76.77 6.12 -49.46
N THR A 613 -75.97 6.60 -50.41
CA THR A 613 -76.03 7.88 -51.13
C THR A 613 -76.96 7.89 -52.35
N PRO A 614 -77.50 9.06 -52.75
CA PRO A 614 -77.38 9.65 -54.08
C PRO A 614 -76.18 10.65 -54.12
N GLN A 615 -75.38 10.78 -55.19
CA GLN A 615 -75.66 11.38 -56.53
C GLN A 615 -75.98 12.91 -56.45
N THR A 616 -75.52 13.77 -57.37
CA THR A 616 -75.15 13.56 -58.80
C THR A 616 -74.11 14.59 -59.31
N GLU A 617 -73.43 14.28 -60.43
CA GLU A 617 -72.95 15.16 -61.56
C GLU A 617 -72.28 16.56 -61.38
N GLY A 618 -71.46 16.94 -62.39
CA GLY A 618 -71.03 18.33 -62.63
C GLY A 618 -69.63 18.46 -63.24
N ASN A 619 -69.51 18.89 -64.51
CA ASN A 619 -68.26 18.79 -65.29
C ASN A 619 -67.69 20.17 -65.74
N ARG A 620 -66.34 20.24 -65.87
CA ARG A 620 -65.52 21.11 -66.76
C ARG A 620 -65.17 22.61 -66.51
N GLU A 621 -63.85 22.85 -66.66
CA GLU A 621 -63.17 23.87 -67.51
C GLU A 621 -63.06 25.37 -67.11
N ALA A 622 -62.04 25.66 -66.29
CA ALA A 622 -60.90 26.58 -66.54
C ALA A 622 -61.05 27.97 -67.20
N SER A 623 -60.54 29.04 -66.53
CA SER A 623 -59.37 29.86 -66.98
C SER A 623 -59.16 31.22 -66.26
N LYS A 624 -57.90 31.53 -65.88
CA LYS A 624 -57.30 32.89 -65.70
C LYS A 624 -57.93 33.81 -64.60
N MET A 625 -57.26 34.85 -64.06
CA MET A 625 -55.86 35.32 -64.15
C MET A 625 -55.38 35.82 -62.76
N ALA A 626 -54.08 36.07 -62.57
CA ALA A 626 -53.46 36.34 -61.25
C ALA A 626 -53.06 37.82 -61.00
N SER A 627 -52.79 38.15 -59.74
CA SER A 627 -52.05 39.36 -59.34
C SER A 627 -51.22 39.16 -58.05
N PHE A 628 -49.97 38.70 -58.24
CA PHE A 628 -48.69 39.09 -57.57
C PHE A 628 -48.55 39.27 -56.03
N PRO A 629 -47.32 39.21 -55.44
CA PRO A 629 -47.10 38.37 -54.25
C PRO A 629 -46.27 38.98 -53.10
N THR A 630 -46.06 38.20 -52.03
CA THR A 630 -44.73 38.04 -51.40
C THR A 630 -44.62 36.67 -50.71
N GLU A 631 -43.40 36.27 -50.34
CA GLU A 631 -42.97 34.92 -49.90
C GLU A 631 -43.57 34.47 -48.55
N GLY A 632 -43.58 33.19 -48.13
CA GLY A 632 -42.85 31.99 -48.60
C GLY A 632 -41.75 31.58 -47.60
N LEU A 633 -41.56 30.31 -47.19
CA LEU A 633 -42.17 29.02 -47.59
C LEU A 633 -42.14 28.01 -46.41
N ALA A 634 -42.82 26.86 -46.54
CA ALA A 634 -42.87 25.73 -45.59
C ALA A 634 -42.50 24.39 -46.32
N VAL A 635 -41.75 23.45 -45.73
CA VAL A 635 -42.17 22.24 -44.96
C VAL A 635 -42.49 20.94 -45.76
N HIS A 636 -41.68 19.89 -45.53
CA HIS A 636 -41.92 18.40 -45.53
C HIS A 636 -42.31 17.53 -46.78
N ILE A 637 -41.56 16.38 -46.93
CA ILE A 637 -42.03 14.96 -47.18
C ILE A 637 -42.61 14.66 -48.63
N PRO A 638 -42.85 13.42 -49.19
CA PRO A 638 -42.68 11.98 -48.79
C PRO A 638 -42.00 10.93 -49.77
N THR A 639 -41.43 9.84 -49.21
CA THR A 639 -41.79 8.37 -49.32
C THR A 639 -42.00 7.57 -50.67
N VAL A 640 -41.06 6.63 -51.00
CA VAL A 640 -41.22 5.16 -51.40
C VAL A 640 -41.36 4.58 -52.87
N VAL A 641 -40.34 3.76 -53.30
CA VAL A 641 -40.32 2.35 -53.92
C VAL A 641 -41.06 2.06 -55.28
N PRO A 642 -40.53 1.30 -56.32
CA PRO A 642 -40.02 -0.12 -56.26
C PRO A 642 -38.90 -0.67 -57.22
N VAL A 643 -38.20 -1.72 -56.72
CA VAL A 643 -37.64 -2.99 -57.31
C VAL A 643 -37.33 -3.19 -58.82
N THR A 644 -36.10 -3.67 -59.18
CA THR A 644 -35.83 -4.72 -60.22
C THR A 644 -34.40 -5.35 -60.13
N THR A 645 -33.95 -6.16 -61.11
CA THR A 645 -33.00 -7.30 -60.93
C THR A 645 -31.69 -7.34 -61.79
N THR A 646 -30.58 -7.80 -61.16
CA THR A 646 -29.47 -8.66 -61.67
C THR A 646 -28.59 -8.34 -62.92
N ARG A 647 -27.30 -8.00 -62.65
CA ARG A 647 -26.04 -8.71 -63.07
C ARG A 647 -25.39 -8.49 -64.49
N ILE A 648 -24.04 -8.44 -64.48
CA ILE A 648 -23.01 -8.74 -65.55
C ILE A 648 -22.26 -7.55 -66.25
N GLU A 649 -20.91 -7.67 -66.34
CA GLU A 649 -19.88 -6.99 -67.20
C GLU A 649 -19.65 -5.45 -67.05
N THR A 650 -18.48 -4.83 -67.39
CA THR A 650 -17.17 -5.29 -67.93
C THR A 650 -15.97 -4.43 -67.38
N ASN A 651 -14.73 -4.81 -67.72
CA ASN A 651 -13.43 -4.10 -67.50
C ASN A 651 -12.89 -3.55 -68.86
N PRO A 652 -11.71 -2.89 -69.04
CA PRO A 652 -10.79 -2.15 -68.13
C PRO A 652 -10.19 -0.83 -68.76
N LEU A 653 -9.07 -0.30 -68.21
CA LEU A 653 -7.92 0.45 -68.85
C LEU A 653 -7.51 1.85 -68.31
N VAL A 654 -6.28 2.27 -68.68
CA VAL A 654 -5.39 3.28 -68.04
C VAL A 654 -4.99 4.41 -69.04
N PRO A 655 -4.41 5.57 -68.61
CA PRO A 655 -2.93 5.71 -68.48
C PRO A 655 -2.52 6.57 -67.24
N MET A 656 -1.26 6.74 -66.74
CA MET A 656 0.11 6.84 -67.31
C MET A 656 0.35 8.11 -68.16
N LEU A 657 1.52 8.77 -68.21
CA LEU A 657 2.84 8.71 -67.51
C LEU A 657 3.58 10.05 -67.81
N MET A 658 4.54 10.51 -66.99
CA MET A 658 5.89 11.03 -67.39
C MET A 658 6.57 11.94 -66.35
N SER A 659 7.90 12.05 -66.47
CA SER A 659 8.84 12.83 -65.63
C SER A 659 10.04 13.26 -66.48
N THR A 660 10.96 14.08 -65.94
CA THR A 660 12.41 14.22 -66.33
C THR A 660 13.03 15.42 -65.59
N ALA A 661 14.37 15.54 -65.36
CA ALA A 661 15.45 14.56 -65.22
C ALA A 661 16.78 15.23 -64.76
N SER A 662 17.79 14.40 -64.49
CA SER A 662 19.26 14.65 -64.54
C SER A 662 19.97 15.24 -63.29
N SER A 663 21.22 14.86 -62.95
CA SER A 663 22.06 13.67 -63.26
C SER A 663 23.32 13.65 -62.33
N LEU A 664 24.25 12.67 -62.31
CA LEU A 664 24.36 11.40 -63.05
C LEU A 664 24.92 10.22 -62.18
N GLU A 665 26.24 10.23 -61.93
CA GLU A 665 27.09 9.06 -61.57
C GLU A 665 28.40 9.56 -60.89
N ARG A 666 29.31 8.75 -60.33
CA ARG A 666 29.60 7.28 -60.35
C ARG A 666 30.16 6.89 -58.95
N SER A 667 30.41 5.65 -58.51
CA SER A 667 30.57 4.28 -59.08
C SER A 667 30.43 3.28 -57.89
N LYS A 668 30.39 1.94 -57.94
CA LYS A 668 30.45 0.80 -58.91
C LYS A 668 29.91 -0.43 -58.07
N SER A 669 29.39 -1.55 -58.59
CA SER A 669 28.94 -1.93 -59.93
C SER A 669 28.24 -3.30 -59.96
N LEU A 670 27.03 -3.33 -60.53
CA LEU A 670 26.55 -4.33 -61.53
C LEU A 670 26.11 -5.75 -61.04
N PRO A 671 25.20 -6.43 -61.77
CA PRO A 671 23.91 -6.88 -61.20
C PRO A 671 23.48 -8.33 -61.55
N GLU A 672 22.25 -8.75 -61.22
CA GLU A 672 21.31 -9.44 -62.16
C GLU A 672 19.87 -9.66 -61.60
N VAL A 673 18.98 -10.27 -62.41
CA VAL A 673 17.49 -10.26 -62.39
C VAL A 673 16.98 -11.51 -63.19
N PRO A 674 15.75 -12.10 -63.09
CA PRO A 674 14.69 -12.20 -62.06
C PRO A 674 14.20 -13.66 -61.74
N GLU A 675 13.13 -13.75 -60.93
CA GLU A 675 11.98 -14.71 -61.02
C GLU A 675 12.03 -16.21 -60.58
N LYS A 676 10.86 -16.61 -60.04
CA LYS A 676 10.24 -17.96 -59.93
C LYS A 676 10.82 -19.02 -58.97
N THR A 677 9.90 -19.89 -58.53
CA THR A 677 10.00 -20.85 -57.42
C THR A 677 10.46 -22.24 -57.83
N LEU A 678 11.31 -22.91 -57.02
CA LEU A 678 11.19 -24.36 -56.79
C LEU A 678 11.90 -24.85 -55.50
N PHE A 679 11.70 -26.13 -55.17
CA PHE A 679 12.07 -26.86 -53.95
C PHE A 679 13.55 -26.88 -53.53
N LEU A 680 13.76 -26.87 -52.21
CA LEU A 680 14.73 -27.66 -51.41
C LEU A 680 14.41 -27.34 -49.92
N LYS A 681 13.79 -28.16 -49.06
CA LYS A 681 13.90 -29.61 -48.80
C LYS A 681 15.33 -30.14 -48.67
N SER A 682 16.06 -29.58 -47.70
CA SER A 682 17.08 -30.34 -46.95
C SER A 682 16.54 -30.68 -45.55
N ASN A 683 16.92 -31.82 -45.01
CA ASN A 683 16.34 -32.41 -43.79
C ASN A 683 17.39 -32.49 -42.68
N ASP A 684 17.70 -31.35 -42.05
CA ASP A 684 18.86 -31.21 -41.16
C ASP A 684 18.63 -31.70 -39.71
N SER A 685 17.95 -32.84 -39.59
CA SER A 685 17.85 -33.60 -38.34
C SER A 685 19.21 -34.15 -37.88
N SER A 686 20.22 -34.16 -38.75
CA SER A 686 21.60 -34.53 -38.41
C SER A 686 22.24 -33.51 -37.47
N LEU A 687 22.20 -32.21 -37.83
CA LEU A 687 22.71 -31.13 -36.99
C LEU A 687 22.01 -31.08 -35.63
N LEU A 688 20.69 -31.26 -35.61
CA LEU A 688 19.91 -31.27 -34.38
C LEU A 688 20.27 -32.45 -33.45
N MET A 689 20.48 -33.64 -34.01
CA MET A 689 20.94 -34.81 -33.27
C MET A 689 22.37 -34.64 -32.75
N PHE A 690 23.27 -34.00 -33.51
CA PHE A 690 24.64 -33.76 -33.08
C PHE A 690 24.71 -32.76 -31.91
N LEU A 691 23.92 -31.68 -31.97
CA LEU A 691 23.76 -30.73 -30.86
C LEU A 691 23.17 -31.40 -29.62
N PHE A 692 22.11 -32.22 -29.78
CA PHE A 692 21.52 -32.97 -28.66
C PHE A 692 22.55 -33.91 -28.01
N LEU A 693 23.32 -34.66 -28.81
CA LEU A 693 24.36 -35.56 -28.30
C LEU A 693 25.46 -34.79 -27.56
N PHE A 694 25.89 -33.64 -28.08
CA PHE A 694 26.89 -32.76 -27.44
C PHE A 694 26.43 -32.24 -26.08
N PHE A 695 25.20 -31.71 -25.99
CA PHE A 695 24.63 -31.26 -24.71
C PHE A 695 24.40 -32.41 -23.72
N PHE A 696 24.02 -33.60 -24.21
CA PHE A 696 23.87 -34.80 -23.37
C PHE A 696 25.21 -35.29 -22.81
N VAL A 697 26.29 -35.27 -23.60
CA VAL A 697 27.64 -35.59 -23.12
C VAL A 697 28.14 -34.55 -22.12
N LEU A 698 27.92 -33.25 -22.36
CA LEU A 698 28.25 -32.19 -21.38
C LEU A 698 27.49 -32.37 -20.06
N PHE A 699 26.19 -32.70 -20.12
CA PHE A 699 25.38 -32.98 -18.94
C PHE A 699 25.90 -34.20 -18.16
N LEU A 700 26.25 -35.29 -18.85
CA LEU A 700 26.87 -36.47 -18.22
C LEU A 700 28.23 -36.13 -17.60
N SER A 701 29.07 -35.34 -18.26
CA SER A 701 30.36 -34.88 -17.72
C SER A 701 30.17 -34.04 -16.44
N LEU A 702 29.22 -33.11 -16.42
CA LEU A 702 28.85 -32.32 -15.24
C LEU A 702 28.28 -33.19 -14.12
N PHE A 703 27.41 -34.16 -14.45
CA PHE A 703 26.85 -35.09 -13.47
C PHE A 703 27.92 -35.97 -12.83
N VAL A 704 28.83 -36.54 -13.62
CA VAL A 704 29.98 -37.32 -13.13
C VAL A 704 30.93 -36.45 -12.31
N TYR A 705 31.21 -35.23 -12.74
CA TYR A 705 32.05 -34.27 -12.00
C TYR A 705 31.45 -33.94 -10.62
N ASN A 706 30.16 -33.60 -10.56
CA ASN A 706 29.47 -33.27 -9.31
C ASN A 706 29.31 -34.50 -8.39
N CYS A 707 29.12 -35.69 -8.95
CA CYS A 707 29.12 -36.95 -8.20
C CYS A 707 30.51 -37.28 -7.63
N TYR A 708 31.58 -37.05 -8.40
CA TYR A 708 32.97 -37.21 -7.94
C TYR A 708 33.36 -36.19 -6.86
N LYS A 709 32.92 -34.93 -7.01
CA LYS A 709 33.15 -33.85 -6.04
C LYS A 709 32.23 -33.87 -4.81
N GLY A 710 31.19 -34.70 -4.80
CA GLY A 710 30.27 -34.84 -3.65
C GLY A 710 29.17 -33.78 -3.57
N TYR A 711 28.94 -33.00 -4.63
CA TYR A 711 27.92 -31.93 -4.68
C TYR A 711 26.50 -32.44 -5.02
N LEU A 712 26.16 -33.68 -4.63
CA LEU A 712 24.85 -34.30 -4.88
C LEU A 712 24.26 -34.87 -3.58
N PRO A 713 22.93 -34.79 -3.35
CA PRO A 713 22.32 -35.21 -2.08
C PRO A 713 22.55 -36.69 -1.72
N ASP A 714 22.46 -37.02 -0.43
CA ASP A 714 22.77 -38.35 0.15
C ASP A 714 22.12 -39.56 -0.55
N GLN A 715 20.93 -39.38 -1.13
CA GLN A 715 20.26 -40.45 -1.89
C GLN A 715 21.10 -40.90 -3.11
N CYS A 716 21.94 -40.02 -3.66
CA CYS A 716 22.88 -40.33 -4.74
C CYS A 716 24.15 -41.02 -4.21
N LEU A 717 24.65 -40.61 -3.04
CA LEU A 717 25.81 -41.26 -2.38
C LEU A 717 25.51 -42.73 -2.00
N LYS A 718 24.26 -43.07 -1.64
CA LYS A 718 23.82 -44.45 -1.44
C LYS A 718 23.97 -45.35 -2.69
N PHE A 719 24.00 -44.77 -3.89
CA PHE A 719 24.24 -45.54 -5.12
C PHE A 719 25.72 -45.90 -5.29
N ARG A 720 26.64 -45.07 -4.76
CA ARG A 720 28.10 -45.33 -4.77
C ARG A 720 28.47 -46.54 -3.90
N SER A 721 27.85 -46.68 -2.72
CA SER A 721 28.04 -47.85 -1.86
C SER A 721 27.36 -49.12 -2.42
N ALA A 722 26.24 -48.99 -3.13
CA ALA A 722 25.58 -50.12 -3.79
C ALA A 722 26.35 -50.68 -5.01
N MET A 723 27.11 -49.84 -5.72
CA MET A 723 27.88 -50.25 -6.92
C MET A 723 29.29 -50.80 -6.65
N LEU A 724 29.90 -50.52 -5.48
CA LEU A 724 31.33 -50.75 -5.25
C LEU A 724 31.71 -51.82 -4.22
N LEU A 725 30.76 -52.45 -3.50
CA LEU A 725 31.08 -53.58 -2.59
C LEU A 725 30.21 -54.82 -2.83
N GLY A 726 30.83 -55.83 -3.44
CA GLY A 726 30.24 -57.17 -3.58
C GLY A 726 30.34 -58.00 -2.30
N LYS A 727 29.18 -58.34 -1.73
CA LYS A 727 28.90 -59.51 -0.85
C LYS A 727 29.95 -59.91 0.22
N LYS A 728 29.65 -59.59 1.48
CA LYS A 728 29.75 -60.55 2.61
C LYS A 728 28.64 -60.29 3.64
N LYS A 729 28.33 -61.29 4.48
CA LYS A 729 27.12 -61.46 5.31
C LYS A 729 27.51 -62.34 6.53
N PRO A 730 26.66 -62.54 7.56
CA PRO A 730 25.85 -61.64 8.42
C PRO A 730 26.48 -61.57 9.86
N LYS A 731 25.95 -60.98 10.94
CA LYS A 731 24.66 -61.08 11.67
C LYS A 731 24.54 -59.87 12.65
N ALA A 732 23.36 -59.27 12.84
CA ALA A 732 22.39 -59.48 13.96
C ALA A 732 22.96 -59.02 15.33
N ASP A 733 22.29 -58.16 16.11
CA ASP A 733 20.85 -58.21 16.48
C ASP A 733 20.12 -56.84 16.59
N PHE A 734 18.81 -56.90 16.86
CA PHE A 734 17.81 -55.94 17.41
C PHE A 734 18.24 -54.50 17.79
N SER A 735 17.38 -53.46 17.81
CA SER A 735 16.04 -53.10 17.27
C SER A 735 15.60 -51.79 17.97
N ASP A 736 14.46 -51.22 17.57
CA ASP A 736 13.75 -50.10 18.23
C ASP A 736 13.32 -50.44 19.69
N CYS A 737 12.81 -49.53 20.55
CA CYS A 737 12.08 -48.27 20.29
C CYS A 737 12.11 -47.27 21.49
N GLU A 738 11.18 -46.31 21.48
CA GLU A 738 10.92 -45.25 22.48
C GLU A 738 10.69 -45.73 23.92
N GLN A 739 10.91 -44.86 24.94
CA GLN A 739 9.84 -44.10 25.65
C GLN A 739 10.20 -43.71 27.13
N SER A 740 9.62 -42.60 27.61
CA SER A 740 9.25 -42.31 29.02
C SER A 740 10.25 -41.75 30.08
N VAL A 741 10.04 -40.46 30.43
CA VAL A 741 9.63 -39.96 31.79
C VAL A 741 10.58 -39.97 33.03
N LYS A 742 10.75 -38.74 33.60
CA LYS A 742 11.04 -38.33 35.00
C LYS A 742 12.45 -38.43 35.64
N GLU A 743 12.71 -37.41 36.48
CA GLU A 743 13.41 -37.36 37.80
C GLU A 743 14.57 -38.36 38.06
N THR A 744 15.77 -37.95 38.50
CA THR A 744 16.02 -37.23 39.78
C THR A 744 17.46 -36.63 39.83
N LEU A 745 17.73 -35.81 40.86
CA LEU A 745 19.02 -35.21 41.29
C LEU A 745 20.25 -36.15 41.25
N VAL A 746 21.46 -35.58 41.04
CA VAL A 746 22.62 -35.59 41.99
C VAL A 746 23.89 -34.94 41.38
N GLU A 747 24.60 -34.13 42.17
CA GLU A 747 25.94 -33.53 41.92
C GLU A 747 27.06 -34.39 42.58
N PRO A 748 28.37 -34.07 42.45
CA PRO A 748 29.13 -33.59 41.28
C PRO A 748 30.39 -34.47 41.02
N GLY A 749 31.09 -34.28 39.89
CA GLY A 749 32.31 -35.04 39.56
C GLY A 749 33.42 -34.20 38.92
N SER A 750 34.62 -34.23 39.50
CA SER A 750 35.75 -33.34 39.17
C SER A 750 36.92 -34.02 38.44
N LEU A 751 37.83 -33.21 37.88
CA LEU A 751 39.17 -33.57 37.33
C LEU A 751 39.18 -34.39 36.01
N MET A 752 40.16 -34.25 35.09
CA MET A 752 41.23 -33.24 34.96
C MET A 752 41.74 -33.10 33.50
N THR A 753 42.39 -31.97 33.21
CA THR A 753 43.27 -31.61 32.07
C THR A 753 43.82 -32.71 31.14
N GLN A 754 43.89 -32.39 29.83
CA GLN A 754 45.19 -32.21 29.15
C GLN A 754 45.09 -31.37 27.84
N SER A 755 46.26 -31.01 27.31
CA SER A 755 46.51 -30.22 26.09
C SER A 755 45.98 -30.87 24.80
N GLY A 756 45.74 -30.15 23.69
CA GLY A 756 45.91 -28.71 23.43
C GLY A 756 46.68 -28.44 22.14
N GLU A 757 46.06 -27.78 21.16
CA GLU A 757 46.67 -27.46 19.85
C GLU A 757 46.02 -26.19 19.23
N HIS A 758 46.79 -25.38 18.49
CA HIS A 758 46.33 -24.13 17.87
C HIS A 758 46.20 -24.27 16.34
N PRO A 759 45.00 -24.09 15.75
CA PRO A 759 44.84 -23.79 14.33
C PRO A 759 45.21 -22.33 14.02
N LYS A 760 45.83 -22.09 12.86
CA LYS A 760 46.11 -20.73 12.35
C LYS A 760 44.84 -20.12 11.73
N PRO A 761 44.67 -18.78 11.76
CA PRO A 761 43.56 -18.12 11.08
C PRO A 761 43.66 -18.26 9.55
N ALA A 762 42.50 -18.24 8.88
CA ALA A 762 42.40 -18.29 7.42
C ALA A 762 42.67 -16.92 6.77
N HIS A 763 42.80 -16.91 5.45
CA HIS A 763 43.18 -15.72 4.68
C HIS A 763 42.12 -14.61 4.69
N ASP A 764 42.59 -13.37 4.85
CA ASP A 764 41.84 -12.15 4.63
C ASP A 764 41.56 -11.92 3.12
N THR A 765 40.38 -11.41 2.79
CA THR A 765 39.98 -11.00 1.44
C THR A 765 39.53 -9.55 1.49
N GLY A 766 40.50 -8.65 1.34
CA GLY A 766 40.30 -7.22 1.57
C GLY A 766 39.24 -6.61 0.67
N TYR A 767 38.39 -5.77 1.28
CA TYR A 767 37.63 -4.73 0.60
C TYR A 767 38.02 -3.39 1.20
N GLU A 768 38.18 -2.39 0.34
CA GLU A 768 38.78 -1.11 0.68
C GLU A 768 37.84 -0.29 1.58
N THR A 769 38.39 0.23 2.68
CA THR A 769 37.75 1.25 3.50
C THR A 769 38.46 2.58 3.24
N GLU A 770 37.79 3.48 2.52
CA GLU A 770 38.26 4.87 2.40
C GLU A 770 38.22 5.55 3.77
N ALA A 771 39.18 6.45 4.03
CA ALA A 771 39.34 7.10 5.32
C ALA A 771 38.46 8.36 5.44
N ASP A 772 37.79 8.53 6.58
CA ASP A 772 37.05 9.75 6.93
C ASP A 772 38.02 10.94 7.11
N CYS A 773 38.16 11.77 6.06
CA CYS A 773 38.93 13.02 6.07
C CYS A 773 38.23 14.13 6.88
N GLY A 774 38.26 14.03 8.20
CA GLY A 774 37.72 15.03 9.12
C GLY A 774 38.54 16.33 9.19
N ASN A 775 38.31 17.27 8.29
CA ASN A 775 38.86 18.63 8.35
C ASN A 775 37.90 19.60 9.07
N GLY A 776 38.05 19.72 10.40
CA GLY A 776 37.36 20.71 11.23
C GLY A 776 38.35 21.65 11.91
N HIS A 777 38.67 22.78 11.26
CA HIS A 777 39.51 23.82 11.86
C HIS A 777 38.72 24.58 12.94
N ILE A 778 39.19 24.52 14.18
CA ILE A 778 38.78 25.44 15.26
C ILE A 778 40.06 26.01 15.88
N GLN A 779 40.16 27.33 15.94
CA GLN A 779 41.22 28.02 16.67
C GLN A 779 40.88 27.99 18.17
N HIS A 780 41.90 27.81 19.01
CA HIS A 780 41.83 28.13 20.43
C HIS A 780 42.96 29.09 20.74
N ASP A 781 42.61 30.28 21.21
CA ASP A 781 43.57 31.28 21.67
C ASP A 781 44.20 30.87 23.01
N GLU A 782 45.31 31.51 23.34
CA GLU A 782 46.19 31.19 24.47
C GLU A 782 45.57 31.61 25.82
N ASP A 783 45.85 30.83 26.89
CA ASP A 783 46.34 31.46 28.13
C ASP A 783 47.14 30.50 29.04
N HIS A 784 47.98 31.08 29.89
CA HIS A 784 49.03 30.49 30.74
C HIS A 784 48.54 29.43 31.80
N SER A 785 49.33 28.56 32.46
CA SER A 785 50.76 28.59 32.85
C SER A 785 51.29 27.24 33.43
N GLN A 786 52.60 26.92 33.24
CA GLN A 786 53.54 26.18 34.16
C GLN A 786 53.20 24.71 34.60
N SER A 787 54.10 23.70 34.67
CA SER A 787 55.47 23.70 35.24
C SER A 787 56.31 22.40 34.95
N TYR A 788 57.56 22.58 34.47
CA TYR A 788 58.80 21.76 34.64
C TYR A 788 58.88 20.19 34.59
N LYS A 789 59.55 19.66 33.55
CA LYS A 789 60.88 18.94 33.54
C LYS A 789 61.14 18.31 32.14
N ASP A 790 62.19 18.63 31.38
CA ASP A 790 63.65 18.37 31.52
C ASP A 790 64.08 16.89 31.46
N VAL A 791 65.07 16.43 30.64
CA VAL A 791 65.92 17.10 29.61
C VAL A 791 66.69 16.08 28.70
N LYS A 792 67.34 16.58 27.60
CA LYS A 792 68.27 15.94 26.60
C LYS A 792 67.62 15.11 25.46
N ASP A 793 67.91 15.29 24.16
CA ASP A 793 69.16 15.48 23.34
C ASP A 793 69.94 14.17 23.09
N LYS A 794 70.52 13.82 21.92
CA LYS A 794 70.60 14.32 20.49
C LYS A 794 71.45 13.25 19.69
N PRO A 795 71.96 13.43 18.44
CA PRO A 795 71.38 13.90 17.15
C PRO A 795 71.81 13.06 15.89
N PHE A 796 71.34 13.45 14.68
CA PHE A 796 71.91 13.15 13.31
C PHE A 796 72.02 11.65 12.87
N ASP A 797 72.13 11.25 11.59
CA ASP A 797 72.64 11.89 10.35
C ASP A 797 71.76 11.66 9.09
N CYS A 798 72.04 12.42 8.01
CA CYS A 798 71.66 12.14 6.62
C CYS A 798 72.87 12.36 5.68
N PRO A 799 73.16 11.46 4.72
CA PRO A 799 73.45 11.94 3.36
C PRO A 799 73.14 11.00 2.16
N PHE A 800 72.48 11.58 1.14
CA PHE A 800 72.79 11.55 -0.31
C PHE A 800 72.69 10.31 -1.28
N LEU A 801 72.29 10.68 -2.52
CA LEU A 801 72.74 10.25 -3.87
C LEU A 801 72.26 8.92 -4.52
N LEU A 802 71.16 9.06 -5.29
CA LEU A 802 70.96 8.72 -6.71
C LEU A 802 71.81 7.64 -7.43
N LEU A 803 71.11 6.82 -8.24
CA LEU A 803 71.61 6.31 -9.53
C LEU A 803 70.47 6.19 -10.57
N PHE A 804 70.72 6.66 -11.80
CA PHE A 804 69.94 6.54 -13.05
C PHE A 804 70.58 5.43 -13.94
N PRO A 805 70.18 5.13 -15.22
CA PRO A 805 69.19 5.74 -16.15
C PRO A 805 68.15 4.69 -16.64
N PHE A 806 67.56 4.58 -17.86
CA PHE A 806 67.72 5.23 -19.19
C PHE A 806 66.46 5.00 -20.07
N LEU A 807 66.07 6.02 -20.88
CA LEU A 807 65.44 5.95 -22.24
C LEU A 807 64.09 5.20 -22.45
N SER A 808 63.18 5.60 -23.36
CA SER A 808 63.26 6.56 -24.49
C SER A 808 61.91 7.21 -24.87
N SER A 809 61.94 8.48 -25.34
CA SER A 809 61.26 9.11 -26.51
C SER A 809 59.84 8.65 -26.96
N SER A 810 58.92 9.52 -27.42
CA SER A 810 59.12 10.84 -28.07
C SER A 810 57.88 11.78 -28.05
N ALA A 811 58.15 13.10 -27.92
CA ALA A 811 57.56 14.28 -28.63
C ALA A 811 56.01 14.50 -28.75
N THR A 812 55.45 15.72 -28.87
CA THR A 812 55.94 17.08 -29.22
C THR A 812 55.33 18.21 -28.34
N ALA A 813 55.85 19.44 -28.46
CA ALA A 813 55.41 20.69 -27.77
C ALA A 813 54.10 21.29 -28.39
N SER A 814 53.45 22.37 -27.90
CA SER A 814 53.89 23.60 -27.19
C SER A 814 52.78 24.26 -26.32
N ALA A 815 53.09 24.86 -25.16
CA ALA A 815 53.19 26.31 -24.83
C ALA A 815 51.96 27.20 -25.21
N SER A 816 51.44 28.15 -24.42
CA SER A 816 51.97 28.90 -23.22
C SER A 816 50.78 29.36 -22.31
N VAL A 817 50.86 29.45 -20.97
CA VAL A 817 51.34 30.58 -20.09
C VAL A 817 50.53 31.90 -20.27
N ALA A 818 49.95 32.60 -19.27
CA ALA A 818 49.85 32.42 -17.80
C ALA A 818 48.79 33.35 -17.11
N PHE A 819 48.53 33.11 -15.81
CA PHE A 819 48.07 33.97 -14.67
C PHE A 819 47.54 35.42 -14.92
N SER A 820 46.37 35.88 -14.43
CA SER A 820 45.88 36.16 -13.02
C SER A 820 46.24 37.58 -12.47
N PRO A 821 45.61 38.12 -11.39
CA PRO A 821 44.21 38.58 -11.37
C PRO A 821 43.95 40.13 -11.22
N PRO A 822 43.49 40.73 -10.09
CA PRO A 822 42.31 41.62 -10.13
C PRO A 822 42.53 43.09 -9.69
N GLY A 823 41.53 43.96 -9.92
CA GLY A 823 41.50 45.35 -9.44
C GLY A 823 40.10 45.97 -9.42
N THR A 824 39.85 46.92 -8.52
CA THR A 824 38.51 47.44 -8.17
C THR A 824 38.23 48.89 -8.56
N SER A 825 36.94 49.18 -8.79
CA SER A 825 36.20 50.43 -8.47
C SER A 825 36.68 51.78 -9.01
N LEU A 826 35.80 52.47 -9.76
CA LEU A 826 35.46 53.89 -9.54
C LEU A 826 34.10 54.23 -10.20
N SER A 827 33.54 55.40 -9.89
CA SER A 827 32.12 55.77 -10.09
C SER A 827 31.94 57.07 -10.91
N CYS A 828 30.74 57.28 -11.52
CA CYS A 828 29.90 58.48 -11.27
C CYS A 828 28.63 58.62 -12.17
N VAL A 829 27.47 58.78 -11.51
CA VAL A 829 26.37 59.78 -11.71
C VAL A 829 25.68 60.00 -13.08
N GLY A 830 24.34 59.81 -13.07
CA GLY A 830 23.32 60.65 -13.76
C GLY A 830 22.72 60.11 -15.08
N SER A 831 21.50 60.49 -15.51
CA SER A 831 20.21 60.78 -14.84
C SER A 831 19.07 60.90 -15.91
N ASP A 832 17.80 60.82 -15.46
CA ASP A 832 16.56 61.27 -16.15
C ASP A 832 15.83 60.38 -17.20
N PHE A 833 14.54 60.72 -17.35
CA PHE A 833 13.40 60.02 -18.02
C PHE A 833 13.14 60.58 -19.45
N PRO A 834 12.11 60.17 -20.26
CA PRO A 834 10.94 59.29 -20.00
C PRO A 834 10.60 58.24 -21.10
N SER A 835 9.47 57.54 -20.89
CA SER A 835 8.80 56.62 -21.83
C SER A 835 7.78 57.30 -22.77
N PRO A 836 7.50 56.72 -23.95
CA PRO A 836 6.23 56.87 -24.67
C PRO A 836 5.38 55.57 -24.71
N SER A 837 4.14 55.67 -25.22
CA SER A 837 3.03 54.73 -25.01
C SER A 837 2.69 53.78 -26.19
N CYS A 838 1.73 52.87 -25.94
CA CYS A 838 1.18 51.88 -26.88
C CYS A 838 0.53 52.46 -28.15
N PRO A 839 0.15 51.59 -29.10
CA PRO A 839 -1.29 51.41 -29.34
C PRO A 839 -1.81 49.95 -29.35
N GLN A 840 -3.13 49.85 -29.23
CA GLN A 840 -4.05 48.70 -29.38
C GLN A 840 -5.27 49.23 -30.22
N PRO A 841 -6.32 48.47 -30.62
CA PRO A 841 -6.66 47.07 -30.36
C PRO A 841 -7.18 46.33 -31.64
N GLU A 842 -8.17 45.44 -31.45
CA GLU A 842 -8.95 44.61 -32.40
C GLU A 842 -8.28 43.30 -32.85
N VAL A 843 -8.66 42.11 -32.35
CA VAL A 843 -9.98 41.42 -32.25
C VAL A 843 -10.42 40.78 -33.57
N TRP A 844 -10.35 39.45 -33.62
CA TRP A 844 -11.36 38.61 -34.26
C TRP A 844 -11.61 37.37 -33.41
N SER A 845 -12.87 37.14 -33.06
CA SER A 845 -13.35 35.97 -32.32
C SER A 845 -14.02 35.00 -33.28
N ILE A 846 -13.63 33.73 -33.25
CA ILE A 846 -14.46 32.64 -33.79
C ILE A 846 -14.76 31.69 -32.63
N THR A 847 -15.98 31.79 -32.13
CA THR A 847 -16.62 30.74 -31.34
C THR A 847 -17.07 29.62 -32.26
N ASP A 848 -16.94 28.37 -31.83
CA ASP A 848 -17.90 27.36 -32.24
C ASP A 848 -18.14 26.34 -31.11
N HIS A 849 -19.41 25.99 -30.89
CA HIS A 849 -19.84 25.05 -29.86
C HIS A 849 -20.43 23.80 -30.51
N ALA A 850 -19.83 22.63 -30.27
CA ALA A 850 -20.40 21.33 -30.61
C ALA A 850 -20.31 20.38 -29.39
N PRO A 851 -21.30 19.50 -29.17
CA PRO A 851 -21.47 18.82 -27.88
C PRO A 851 -20.64 17.54 -27.75
N VAL A 852 -20.18 17.24 -26.54
CA VAL A 852 -19.76 15.88 -26.15
C VAL A 852 -21.01 15.10 -25.73
N THR A 853 -21.46 14.20 -26.61
CA THR A 853 -22.71 13.46 -26.45
C THR A 853 -22.61 12.37 -25.38
N LEU A 854 -23.55 12.35 -24.44
CA LEU A 854 -23.77 11.20 -23.56
C LEU A 854 -24.31 10.01 -24.38
N LEU A 855 -23.71 8.83 -24.22
CA LEU A 855 -24.23 7.56 -24.74
C LEU A 855 -24.75 6.70 -23.57
N PRO A 856 -25.94 6.07 -23.70
CA PRO A 856 -26.52 5.24 -22.66
C PRO A 856 -25.92 3.83 -22.62
N PRO A 857 -25.97 3.13 -21.47
CA PRO A 857 -25.60 1.72 -21.39
C PRO A 857 -26.64 0.83 -22.10
N PHE A 858 -26.18 -0.17 -22.85
CA PHE A 858 -27.01 -1.26 -23.36
C PHE A 858 -26.53 -2.61 -22.84
N LEU A 859 -27.44 -3.58 -22.86
CA LEU A 859 -27.41 -4.79 -22.03
C LEU A 859 -26.93 -6.04 -22.76
N SER A 860 -26.29 -6.90 -21.96
CA SER A 860 -26.40 -8.37 -21.99
C SER A 860 -25.74 -9.19 -23.11
N ASP A 861 -25.18 -10.30 -22.66
CA ASP A 861 -24.70 -11.48 -23.38
C ASP A 861 -25.50 -11.89 -24.62
N GLN A 862 -24.77 -12.38 -25.63
CA GLN A 862 -25.12 -13.68 -26.22
C GLN A 862 -23.89 -14.47 -26.67
N ILE A 863 -24.03 -15.80 -26.63
CA ILE A 863 -22.96 -16.79 -26.81
C ILE A 863 -22.79 -17.12 -28.30
N LEU A 864 -21.55 -17.21 -28.79
CA LEU A 864 -21.22 -18.01 -29.98
C LEU A 864 -19.78 -18.57 -29.89
N HIS A 865 -19.60 -19.81 -30.35
CA HIS A 865 -18.40 -20.62 -30.12
C HIS A 865 -17.17 -20.15 -30.90
N ILE A 866 -16.00 -20.11 -30.24
CA ILE A 866 -14.70 -20.32 -30.91
C ILE A 866 -13.92 -21.42 -30.17
N ASN A 867 -13.19 -22.22 -30.95
CA ASN A 867 -12.81 -23.59 -30.66
C ASN A 867 -11.56 -23.73 -29.75
N ALA A 868 -11.70 -24.34 -28.58
CA ALA A 868 -10.59 -24.58 -27.63
C ALA A 868 -9.58 -25.68 -28.09
N HIS A 869 -9.92 -26.46 -29.12
CA HIS A 869 -9.15 -27.65 -29.50
C HIS A 869 -7.76 -27.35 -30.10
N SER A 870 -7.55 -26.15 -30.66
CA SER A 870 -6.28 -25.75 -31.29
C SER A 870 -5.19 -25.40 -30.28
N THR A 871 -5.54 -24.82 -29.13
CA THR A 871 -4.57 -24.40 -28.10
C THR A 871 -3.95 -25.61 -27.40
N PHE A 872 -4.73 -26.67 -27.17
CA PHE A 872 -4.24 -27.91 -26.55
C PHE A 872 -3.25 -28.66 -27.45
N LEU A 873 -3.48 -28.65 -28.78
CA LEU A 873 -2.56 -29.23 -29.76
C LEU A 873 -1.18 -28.54 -29.78
N LEU A 874 -1.15 -27.21 -29.65
CA LEU A 874 0.11 -26.45 -29.51
C LEU A 874 0.84 -26.78 -28.20
N PHE A 875 0.11 -26.89 -27.08
CA PHE A 875 0.70 -27.26 -25.79
C PHE A 875 1.30 -28.68 -25.81
N CYS A 876 0.60 -29.65 -26.41
CA CYS A 876 1.08 -31.03 -26.55
C CYS A 876 2.21 -31.22 -27.58
N GLN A 877 2.49 -30.25 -28.46
CA GLN A 877 3.66 -30.26 -29.33
C GLN A 877 4.91 -29.62 -28.69
N ALA A 878 4.74 -28.76 -27.68
CA ALA A 878 5.85 -28.09 -27.01
C ALA A 878 6.57 -28.95 -25.95
N ILE A 879 5.93 -29.99 -25.41
CA ILE A 879 6.46 -30.80 -24.30
C ILE A 879 6.85 -32.20 -24.81
N GLY A 880 8.16 -32.42 -24.96
CA GLY A 880 8.73 -33.70 -25.41
C GLY A 880 8.37 -34.89 -24.50
N LYS A 881 8.06 -36.04 -25.12
CA LYS A 881 7.54 -37.25 -24.45
C LYS A 881 8.59 -37.99 -23.59
N THR A 882 8.80 -37.61 -22.33
CA THR A 882 9.37 -38.56 -21.32
C THR A 882 9.06 -38.34 -19.82
N VAL A 883 8.07 -37.53 -19.41
CA VAL A 883 7.65 -37.45 -17.98
C VAL A 883 6.14 -37.70 -17.75
N ALA A 884 5.42 -38.22 -18.77
CA ALA A 884 4.00 -38.55 -18.66
C ALA A 884 3.69 -39.69 -17.65
N THR A 885 4.70 -40.46 -17.22
CA THR A 885 4.54 -41.68 -16.40
C THR A 885 4.95 -41.52 -14.93
N LYS A 886 5.08 -40.27 -14.42
CA LYS A 886 5.31 -40.01 -12.97
C LYS A 886 4.34 -39.01 -12.31
N VAL A 887 3.31 -38.55 -13.03
CA VAL A 887 2.22 -37.73 -12.46
C VAL A 887 0.99 -38.60 -12.08
N ALA A 888 0.96 -39.87 -12.49
CA ALA A 888 -0.15 -40.80 -12.32
C ALA A 888 -0.25 -41.46 -10.92
N GLN A 889 0.11 -40.75 -9.85
CA GLN A 889 -0.21 -41.14 -8.47
C GLN A 889 -0.80 -39.94 -7.74
N CYS A 890 -2.13 -39.90 -7.63
CA CYS A 890 -2.87 -38.74 -7.17
C CYS A 890 -4.15 -39.15 -6.44
N GLU A 891 -4.25 -38.88 -5.14
CA GLU A 891 -5.52 -38.96 -4.40
C GLU A 891 -6.28 -37.62 -4.46
N SER A 892 -5.58 -36.50 -4.35
CA SER A 892 -6.16 -35.16 -4.27
C SER A 892 -7.06 -34.79 -5.46
N LEU A 893 -6.79 -35.32 -6.66
CA LEU A 893 -7.57 -35.01 -7.86
C LEU A 893 -8.95 -35.71 -7.87
N LYS A 894 -9.07 -36.92 -7.29
CA LYS A 894 -10.37 -37.60 -7.15
C LYS A 894 -11.32 -36.82 -6.23
N VAL A 895 -10.78 -36.24 -5.15
CA VAL A 895 -11.54 -35.40 -4.20
C VAL A 895 -12.03 -34.10 -4.86
N LEU A 896 -11.27 -33.56 -5.82
CA LEU A 896 -11.65 -32.34 -6.54
C LEU A 896 -12.78 -32.61 -7.56
N LEU A 897 -12.64 -33.65 -8.39
CA LEU A 897 -13.63 -34.00 -9.41
C LEU A 897 -15.00 -34.38 -8.80
N LYS A 898 -15.00 -35.12 -7.69
CA LYS A 898 -16.23 -35.52 -7.00
C LYS A 898 -16.96 -34.37 -6.30
N LYS A 899 -16.31 -33.20 -6.13
CA LYS A 899 -16.94 -31.95 -5.67
C LYS A 899 -17.58 -31.11 -6.78
N ILE A 900 -17.43 -31.50 -8.05
CA ILE A 900 -17.96 -30.78 -9.22
C ILE A 900 -19.14 -31.54 -9.86
N GLY A 901 -19.46 -32.76 -9.37
CA GLY A 901 -20.72 -33.45 -9.66
C GLY A 901 -20.65 -34.65 -10.61
N TYR A 902 -19.46 -35.06 -11.06
CA TYR A 902 -19.27 -36.24 -11.92
C TYR A 902 -19.53 -37.56 -11.20
N SER A 903 -20.06 -38.54 -11.93
CA SER A 903 -20.38 -39.88 -11.41
C SER A 903 -19.18 -40.84 -11.53
N ASP A 904 -19.10 -41.84 -10.64
CA ASP A 904 -17.99 -42.82 -10.65
C ASP A 904 -17.95 -43.71 -11.91
N ILE A 905 -19.04 -43.74 -12.70
CA ILE A 905 -19.11 -44.50 -13.96
C ILE A 905 -18.36 -43.76 -15.09
N GLU A 906 -18.35 -42.43 -15.07
CA GLU A 906 -17.68 -41.60 -16.10
C GLU A 906 -16.16 -41.55 -15.90
N LEU A 907 -15.65 -41.83 -14.70
CA LEU A 907 -14.21 -41.96 -14.43
C LEU A 907 -13.60 -43.30 -14.93
N ALA A 908 -14.39 -44.20 -15.52
CA ALA A 908 -13.96 -45.52 -15.96
C ALA A 908 -13.68 -45.66 -17.47
N GLN A 909 -13.80 -44.57 -18.25
CA GLN A 909 -13.53 -44.53 -19.69
C GLN A 909 -12.45 -43.50 -20.09
N VAL A 910 -11.54 -43.18 -19.16
CA VAL A 910 -10.40 -42.25 -19.33
C VAL A 910 -9.09 -42.93 -18.99
#